data_AF-A0A6A7ZJ75-F1
#
_entry.id   AF-A0A6A7ZJ75-F1
#
_cell.length_a   1.000
_cell.length_b   1.000
_cell.length_c   1.000
_cell.angle_alpha   90.00
_cell.angle_beta   90.00
_cell.angle_gamma   90.00
#
_symmetry.space_group_name_H-M   'P 1'
#
loop_
_entity.id
_entity.type
_entity.pdbx_description
1 polymer ?
#
loop_
_entity_poly.entity_id
_entity_poly.type
_entity_poly.pdbx_seq_one_letter_code
_entity_poly.pdbx_strand_id
1 'polypeptide(L)'
;MIPAGPVLASVGFTLAIGAGAVSPAHAINECGPAIGGVVTCNTSTYPKGPGTHIEYRIDTGLRATIDSVAVRWADDAGSDRPAIDIRSDKVTSEGDLIVTMEGSTVTTGEPDRIGTRSDREVGEYADGLRVTQRGAGLVSATMLSGSIITYGYNAAGIYAWQPGANENNKSDVIADFSGEDSTIETFGSYSQGIYGRTETGIGNVAVTAKDGTIVTHGLSSIGVRGLKHSGSLGDGDVTVAGDNITVTTGGNLSIGMEARVEDSKSGRGNASVFVRNEAAIETSGTRAHGAQAFNLDPGDSTVVLEKSKITTRGEGAIGIQAEAGDGNAVTEVTKGSIATAGASAIGLAAISQGNMGEARVSLDGGDVSTGGDNAEGLIATAKGAGGTATARLVDGNVKTAGRDAEGLIAHAGDESIPTSINADASVIMQAGSITTTGDGAGGMIAETDIGPTPSTGKATAVQRAGTIMTSGGEIGGNEGSYAIAALSFGSGLASIEQAGGSATTAGAQSHALYALSIFGNTMVTQAAGSSAVATGAKASGLRALAGPGGGNEVTLDGKVTAGSAPAVHTIGSAGSKITIGSAAEIDGSASGTAIRDGDSDLDAADETGGNSTATLAGKVTGDVVMGLGNDIINLTGGVLDGDVYGDDRSASAADGDDSFTWSGGTWLSSFFGGNGSDTATVSAQSYDGTHHYLDGGDDVSTADGWTDRLTLSGVTASANGANIVNWEIVTLDAADLTILDGALEAGSEPETGLFLTNGSVLNGSDAFALTGNMAIDGTSQFIAFGEDIASGVYSISGNLVNAGTVDMQDGGTGDVLSVGGNYTGAENSTVYIDTYLGDDASPTDRITVGGDTAGSTAISIGNASGPSAQTVAGIRVVDVAGASSGTFVLANANSEIKETGEAAITRGAYAYALRQVDNDDWFLQSTLAEDDTGPDTGGEQAVDPETEGGETVDPGTGGGETVDPGTGGGET
;
A
#
# COMPACT_ATOMS: atom_id res chain seq x y z
N MET A 1 -60.88 19.61 15.99
CA MET A 1 -62.29 19.76 16.43
C MET A 1 -63.19 18.92 15.53
N ILE A 2 -63.49 17.69 15.97
CA ILE A 2 -64.50 16.76 15.45
C ILE A 2 -65.23 16.22 16.71
N PRO A 3 -66.55 15.98 16.71
CA PRO A 3 -67.34 15.98 17.94
C PRO A 3 -67.28 14.68 18.75
N ALA A 4 -67.66 14.78 20.03
CA ALA A 4 -67.71 13.68 20.99
C ALA A 4 -68.86 12.68 20.74
N GLY A 5 -68.62 11.41 21.12
CA GLY A 5 -69.57 10.28 21.07
C GLY A 5 -69.38 9.40 19.82
N PRO A 6 -69.59 8.06 19.93
CA PRO A 6 -70.63 7.43 20.76
C PRO A 6 -70.14 6.48 21.87
N VAL A 7 -71.14 5.97 22.60
CA VAL A 7 -71.06 5.04 23.75
C VAL A 7 -70.76 3.59 23.34
N LEU A 8 -70.18 2.86 24.29
CA LEU A 8 -69.92 1.42 24.39
C LEU A 8 -70.76 0.40 23.58
N ALA A 9 -70.02 -0.65 23.21
CA ALA A 9 -70.34 -2.08 23.23
C ALA A 9 -71.04 -2.75 22.03
N SER A 10 -70.20 -3.48 21.27
CA SER A 10 -70.52 -4.83 20.77
C SER A 10 -69.47 -5.84 21.26
N VAL A 11 -69.25 -5.90 22.59
CA VAL A 11 -68.39 -6.94 23.17
C VAL A 11 -69.13 -8.27 23.05
N GLY A 12 -68.68 -9.10 22.12
CA GLY A 12 -69.00 -10.52 22.02
C GLY A 12 -67.69 -11.31 22.15
N PHE A 13 -67.02 -11.17 23.28
CA PHE A 13 -65.69 -11.75 23.48
C PHE A 13 -65.81 -13.24 23.83
N THR A 14 -65.15 -14.09 23.05
CA THR A 14 -65.07 -15.55 23.28
C THR A 14 -63.65 -15.91 23.69
N LEU A 15 -63.39 -15.99 25.00
CA LEU A 15 -62.14 -16.55 25.51
C LEU A 15 -62.19 -18.07 25.39
N ALA A 16 -61.49 -18.66 24.43
CA ALA A 16 -61.29 -20.11 24.41
C ALA A 16 -60.19 -20.48 25.41
N ILE A 17 -60.57 -21.01 26.58
CA ILE A 17 -59.68 -21.59 27.58
C ILE A 17 -59.47 -23.07 27.26
N GLY A 18 -58.22 -23.47 27.02
CA GLY A 18 -57.87 -24.86 26.70
C GLY A 18 -58.30 -25.87 27.78
N ALA A 19 -58.66 -27.09 27.36
CA ALA A 19 -59.27 -28.14 28.18
C ALA A 19 -58.39 -28.76 29.30
N GLY A 20 -57.32 -28.08 29.71
CA GLY A 20 -56.39 -28.49 30.77
C GLY A 20 -56.22 -27.49 31.92
N ALA A 21 -56.98 -26.38 31.95
CA ALA A 21 -56.89 -25.40 33.04
C ALA A 21 -57.35 -25.99 34.39
N VAL A 22 -56.45 -26.05 35.37
CA VAL A 22 -56.71 -26.67 36.69
C VAL A 22 -56.81 -25.58 37.75
N SER A 23 -58.05 -25.22 38.14
CA SER A 23 -58.44 -24.08 39.01
C SER A 23 -59.03 -22.88 38.23
N PRO A 24 -59.87 -22.03 38.87
CA PRO A 24 -60.72 -21.12 38.13
C PRO A 24 -59.98 -19.83 37.75
N ALA A 25 -59.74 -19.66 36.45
CA ALA A 25 -59.50 -18.34 35.87
C ALA A 25 -60.74 -17.48 36.12
N HIS A 26 -60.60 -16.43 36.93
CA HIS A 26 -61.67 -15.50 37.23
C HIS A 26 -61.40 -14.17 36.50
N ALA A 27 -62.30 -13.81 35.58
CA ALA A 27 -62.46 -12.41 35.18
C ALA A 27 -62.89 -11.63 36.42
N ILE A 28 -62.03 -10.76 36.93
CA ILE A 28 -62.37 -9.94 38.12
C ILE A 28 -63.51 -8.95 37.76
N ASN A 29 -63.57 -8.57 36.49
CA ASN A 29 -64.50 -7.60 35.93
C ASN A 29 -65.58 -8.28 35.03
N GLU A 30 -66.40 -9.14 35.65
CA GLU A 30 -67.84 -9.26 35.31
C GLU A 30 -68.31 -10.14 34.10
N CYS A 31 -67.52 -11.07 33.56
CA CYS A 31 -67.99 -11.99 32.49
C CYS A 31 -68.58 -13.35 32.93
N GLY A 32 -68.54 -13.68 34.23
CA GLY A 32 -68.99 -14.98 34.75
C GLY A 32 -67.95 -16.12 34.58
N PRO A 33 -68.22 -17.32 35.11
CA PRO A 33 -67.33 -18.47 35.00
C PRO A 33 -67.33 -19.07 33.59
N ALA A 34 -66.21 -19.66 33.17
CA ALA A 34 -66.11 -20.35 31.88
C ALA A 34 -67.11 -21.53 31.78
N ILE A 35 -67.87 -21.59 30.69
CA ILE A 35 -68.81 -22.67 30.38
C ILE A 35 -68.23 -23.47 29.22
N GLY A 36 -67.95 -24.77 29.44
CA GLY A 36 -67.36 -25.63 28.41
C GLY A 36 -65.94 -25.23 27.97
N GLY A 37 -65.20 -24.53 28.83
CA GLY A 37 -63.90 -23.95 28.48
C GLY A 37 -64.00 -22.60 27.77
N VAL A 38 -65.19 -22.00 27.62
CA VAL A 38 -65.35 -20.69 26.99
C VAL A 38 -65.86 -19.65 27.98
N VAL A 39 -65.20 -18.50 28.08
CA VAL A 39 -65.79 -17.30 28.72
C VAL A 39 -66.38 -16.42 27.62
N THR A 40 -67.71 -16.29 27.59
CA THR A 40 -68.40 -15.40 26.64
C THR A 40 -68.85 -14.13 27.34
N CYS A 41 -68.10 -13.05 27.19
CA CYS A 41 -68.54 -11.71 27.63
C CYS A 41 -69.56 -11.17 26.63
N ASN A 42 -70.76 -10.82 27.07
CA ASN A 42 -71.74 -10.11 26.25
C ASN A 42 -72.51 -9.04 27.05
N THR A 43 -73.16 -8.11 26.36
CA THR A 43 -73.87 -6.98 26.98
C THR A 43 -75.04 -7.37 27.89
N SER A 44 -75.51 -8.63 27.85
CA SER A 44 -76.60 -9.12 28.70
C SER A 44 -76.13 -9.80 29.99
N THR A 45 -74.88 -10.28 30.05
CA THR A 45 -74.25 -10.80 31.27
C THR A 45 -73.58 -9.71 32.11
N TYR A 46 -73.71 -8.44 31.70
CA TYR A 46 -72.94 -7.28 32.18
C TYR A 46 -73.81 -6.27 32.96
N PRO A 47 -73.99 -6.39 34.30
CA PRO A 47 -75.10 -5.73 35.00
C PRO A 47 -74.78 -4.36 35.60
N LYS A 48 -73.52 -3.90 35.56
CA LYS A 48 -73.03 -2.79 36.41
C LYS A 48 -72.58 -1.51 35.69
N GLY A 49 -72.44 -1.52 34.37
CA GLY A 49 -71.77 -0.44 33.64
C GLY A 49 -70.25 -0.56 33.70
N PRO A 50 -69.52 0.15 32.82
CA PRO A 50 -68.14 -0.18 32.45
C PRO A 50 -67.15 -0.15 33.63
N GLY A 51 -66.65 -1.33 33.98
CA GLY A 51 -65.38 -1.54 34.64
C GLY A 51 -64.22 -1.16 33.72
N THR A 52 -63.06 -0.91 34.32
CA THR A 52 -62.05 -0.02 33.73
C THR A 52 -61.12 -0.66 32.69
N HIS A 53 -61.10 -1.99 32.61
CA HIS A 53 -60.29 -2.80 31.68
C HIS A 53 -60.70 -4.29 31.76
N ILE A 54 -60.23 -5.12 30.81
CA ILE A 54 -60.37 -6.59 30.89
C ILE A 54 -59.21 -7.15 31.72
N GLU A 55 -59.51 -7.71 32.89
CA GLU A 55 -58.51 -8.30 33.81
C GLU A 55 -58.83 -9.77 34.10
N TYR A 56 -57.88 -10.66 33.81
CA TYR A 56 -57.91 -12.08 34.19
C TYR A 56 -56.76 -12.41 35.14
N ARG A 57 -57.10 -12.95 36.33
CA ARG A 57 -56.09 -13.51 37.25
C ARG A 57 -56.13 -15.03 37.25
N ILE A 58 -54.93 -15.61 37.23
CA ILE A 58 -54.70 -17.05 37.20
C ILE A 58 -53.76 -17.52 38.31
N ASP A 59 -54.08 -18.70 38.85
CA ASP A 59 -53.28 -19.40 39.87
C ASP A 59 -52.39 -20.51 39.27
N THR A 60 -52.66 -20.92 38.03
CA THR A 60 -52.00 -22.00 37.27
C THR A 60 -51.99 -21.63 35.78
N GLY A 61 -51.17 -22.31 34.97
CA GLY A 61 -51.08 -22.07 33.52
C GLY A 61 -52.42 -21.99 32.76
N LEU A 62 -52.43 -21.15 31.72
CA LEU A 62 -53.58 -20.79 30.88
C LEU A 62 -53.18 -20.77 29.40
N ARG A 63 -54.01 -21.35 28.54
CA ARG A 63 -53.99 -21.11 27.09
C ARG A 63 -55.29 -20.41 26.70
N ALA A 64 -55.17 -19.26 26.04
CA ALA A 64 -56.25 -18.32 25.76
C ALA A 64 -56.20 -17.80 24.31
N THR A 65 -57.34 -17.79 23.63
CA THR A 65 -57.51 -17.11 22.33
C THR A 65 -58.46 -15.93 22.47
N ILE A 66 -58.10 -14.80 21.84
CA ILE A 66 -58.81 -13.53 21.79
C ILE A 66 -59.22 -13.28 20.32
N ASP A 67 -60.44 -13.63 19.92
CA ASP A 67 -60.86 -13.59 18.50
C ASP A 67 -61.93 -12.53 18.20
N SER A 68 -61.73 -11.78 17.11
CA SER A 68 -62.73 -10.95 16.42
C SER A 68 -63.37 -9.84 17.27
N VAL A 69 -62.58 -9.18 18.12
CA VAL A 69 -63.10 -8.30 19.17
C VAL A 69 -62.62 -6.86 19.05
N ALA A 70 -63.59 -5.94 19.04
CA ALA A 70 -63.38 -4.51 19.08
C ALA A 70 -63.47 -4.00 20.52
N VAL A 71 -62.39 -3.39 21.02
CA VAL A 71 -62.35 -2.76 22.34
C VAL A 71 -61.73 -1.39 22.26
N ARG A 72 -62.40 -0.42 22.91
CA ARG A 72 -61.99 0.97 22.95
C ARG A 72 -62.22 1.51 24.35
N TRP A 73 -61.17 2.01 24.98
CA TRP A 73 -61.20 2.56 26.33
C TRP A 73 -60.72 4.01 26.37
N ALA A 74 -61.53 4.86 27.01
CA ALA A 74 -61.23 6.25 27.34
C ALA A 74 -60.82 6.33 28.81
N ASP A 75 -59.82 7.15 29.15
CA ASP A 75 -59.27 7.23 30.51
C ASP A 75 -60.25 7.83 31.54
N ASP A 76 -60.51 7.08 32.61
CA ASP A 76 -61.04 7.57 33.90
C ASP A 76 -59.99 7.30 35.01
N ALA A 77 -59.01 8.20 35.03
CA ALA A 77 -58.01 8.51 36.07
C ALA A 77 -57.65 7.43 37.11
N GLY A 78 -56.40 6.96 37.04
CA GLY A 78 -55.63 6.46 38.19
C GLY A 78 -55.26 4.98 38.14
N SER A 79 -53.95 4.71 38.21
CA SER A 79 -53.26 3.41 38.12
C SER A 79 -52.99 2.87 36.71
N ASP A 80 -51.93 2.04 36.64
CA ASP A 80 -51.58 1.16 35.52
C ASP A 80 -52.79 0.34 35.06
N ARG A 81 -53.20 0.49 33.79
CA ARG A 81 -54.37 -0.19 33.20
C ARG A 81 -54.12 -0.52 31.72
N PRO A 82 -53.63 -1.73 31.44
CA PRO A 82 -53.70 -2.32 30.11
C PRO A 82 -55.15 -2.43 29.65
N ALA A 83 -55.35 -2.38 28.34
CA ALA A 83 -56.60 -2.71 27.68
C ALA A 83 -57.02 -4.16 28.04
N ILE A 84 -56.15 -5.12 27.74
CA ILE A 84 -56.31 -6.53 28.08
C ILE A 84 -55.14 -6.94 28.99
N ASP A 85 -55.40 -7.21 30.27
CA ASP A 85 -54.42 -7.70 31.25
C ASP A 85 -54.71 -9.16 31.63
N ILE A 86 -53.79 -10.07 31.30
CA ILE A 86 -53.86 -11.48 31.70
C ILE A 86 -52.62 -11.80 32.54
N ARG A 87 -52.82 -12.13 33.83
CA ARG A 87 -51.71 -12.17 34.78
C ARG A 87 -51.80 -13.25 35.86
N SER A 88 -50.63 -13.71 36.30
CA SER A 88 -50.48 -14.45 37.55
C SER A 88 -49.84 -13.58 38.63
N ASP A 89 -50.55 -13.38 39.74
CA ASP A 89 -50.08 -12.60 40.89
C ASP A 89 -49.19 -13.42 41.86
N LYS A 90 -49.13 -14.75 41.72
CA LYS A 90 -48.44 -15.64 42.66
C LYS A 90 -47.03 -15.97 42.20
N VAL A 91 -46.05 -15.79 43.10
CA VAL A 91 -44.65 -16.23 42.86
C VAL A 91 -44.47 -17.75 42.91
N THR A 92 -45.53 -18.51 43.24
CA THR A 92 -45.54 -19.98 43.30
C THR A 92 -46.49 -20.60 42.27
N SER A 93 -46.96 -19.84 41.26
CA SER A 93 -47.74 -20.43 40.18
C SER A 93 -46.84 -21.24 39.25
N GLU A 94 -47.38 -22.32 38.72
CA GLU A 94 -46.70 -23.17 37.73
C GLU A 94 -47.58 -23.30 36.48
N GLY A 95 -46.93 -23.28 35.32
CA GLY A 95 -47.50 -23.59 34.01
C GLY A 95 -47.53 -22.41 33.05
N ASP A 96 -47.50 -22.73 31.76
CA ASP A 96 -47.45 -21.76 30.67
C ASP A 96 -48.66 -20.81 30.69
N LEU A 97 -48.40 -19.53 30.45
CA LEU A 97 -49.39 -18.51 30.18
C LEU A 97 -49.21 -18.07 28.71
N ILE A 98 -50.11 -18.54 27.84
CA ILE A 98 -50.05 -18.32 26.39
C ILE A 98 -51.36 -17.69 25.93
N VAL A 99 -51.25 -16.52 25.31
CA VAL A 99 -52.37 -15.71 24.85
C VAL A 99 -52.17 -15.39 23.38
N THR A 100 -53.17 -15.70 22.55
CA THR A 100 -53.16 -15.42 21.10
C THR A 100 -54.32 -14.50 20.74
N MET A 101 -54.08 -13.45 19.97
CA MET A 101 -55.09 -12.49 19.51
C MET A 101 -55.24 -12.50 17.98
N GLU A 102 -56.47 -12.59 17.50
CA GLU A 102 -56.85 -12.73 16.10
C GLU A 102 -58.05 -11.82 15.79
N GLY A 103 -58.12 -11.26 14.58
CA GLY A 103 -59.25 -10.45 14.08
C GLY A 103 -59.65 -9.22 14.90
N SER A 104 -58.84 -8.81 15.88
CA SER A 104 -59.26 -7.92 16.97
C SER A 104 -58.75 -6.49 16.80
N THR A 105 -59.54 -5.50 17.22
CA THR A 105 -59.19 -4.08 17.15
C THR A 105 -59.21 -3.49 18.56
N VAL A 106 -58.06 -3.03 19.03
CA VAL A 106 -57.84 -2.56 20.41
C VAL A 106 -57.45 -1.08 20.37
N THR A 107 -58.05 -0.27 21.23
CA THR A 107 -57.67 1.13 21.44
C THR A 107 -57.73 1.46 22.93
N THR A 108 -56.64 2.00 23.48
CA THR A 108 -56.57 2.39 24.90
C THR A 108 -55.92 3.76 25.07
N GLY A 109 -56.38 4.49 26.09
CA GLY A 109 -55.96 5.87 26.37
C GLY A 109 -56.62 6.91 25.47
N GLU A 110 -56.23 8.18 25.65
CA GLU A 110 -56.81 9.33 24.94
C GLU A 110 -55.72 10.20 24.28
N PRO A 111 -55.88 10.60 22.99
CA PRO A 111 -54.88 11.39 22.25
C PRO A 111 -54.53 12.73 22.93
N ASP A 112 -55.51 13.36 23.58
CA ASP A 112 -55.33 14.65 24.27
C ASP A 112 -54.68 14.50 25.67
N ARG A 113 -54.34 13.27 26.11
CA ARG A 113 -53.92 12.98 27.51
C ARG A 113 -52.71 12.03 27.62
N ILE A 114 -51.75 12.14 26.70
CA ILE A 114 -50.53 11.31 26.65
C ILE A 114 -49.60 11.46 27.90
N GLY A 115 -49.80 12.51 28.71
CA GLY A 115 -49.13 12.70 30.01
C GLY A 115 -47.69 13.21 29.93
N THR A 116 -47.20 13.77 31.03
CA THR A 116 -45.77 14.14 31.19
C THR A 116 -45.21 13.55 32.48
N ARG A 117 -43.88 13.46 32.60
CA ARG A 117 -43.19 12.95 33.80
C ARG A 117 -43.57 13.68 35.10
N SER A 118 -44.11 14.89 34.99
CA SER A 118 -44.60 15.74 36.08
C SER A 118 -45.98 15.31 36.58
N ASP A 119 -46.81 14.77 35.68
CA ASP A 119 -48.25 14.60 35.83
C ASP A 119 -48.59 13.15 36.22
N ARG A 120 -48.04 12.68 37.35
CA ARG A 120 -48.26 11.32 37.92
C ARG A 120 -49.72 10.90 38.17
N GLU A 121 -50.68 11.76 37.85
CA GLU A 121 -52.12 11.55 38.05
C GLU A 121 -52.89 11.35 36.72
N VAL A 122 -52.21 11.37 35.56
CA VAL A 122 -52.83 11.20 34.23
C VAL A 122 -51.99 10.26 33.32
N GLY A 123 -52.59 9.15 32.88
CA GLY A 123 -52.10 8.37 31.73
C GLY A 123 -50.74 7.67 31.87
N GLU A 124 -50.31 7.26 33.07
CA GLU A 124 -48.93 6.77 33.31
C GLU A 124 -48.57 5.48 32.52
N TYR A 125 -49.53 4.57 32.30
CA TYR A 125 -49.37 3.33 31.53
C TYR A 125 -50.63 3.03 30.72
N ALA A 126 -50.48 2.71 29.42
CA ALA A 126 -51.58 2.42 28.51
C ALA A 126 -51.21 1.27 27.54
N ASP A 127 -51.11 0.05 28.04
CA ASP A 127 -50.73 -1.12 27.23
C ASP A 127 -51.92 -1.70 26.45
N GLY A 128 -51.73 -2.22 25.23
CA GLY A 128 -52.77 -2.88 24.44
C GLY A 128 -53.11 -4.28 24.94
N LEU A 129 -52.22 -5.24 24.69
CA LEU A 129 -52.28 -6.60 25.23
C LEU A 129 -51.11 -6.81 26.19
N ARG A 130 -51.39 -7.07 27.47
CA ARG A 130 -50.38 -7.40 28.49
C ARG A 130 -50.56 -8.80 29.06
N VAL A 131 -49.46 -9.52 29.15
CA VAL A 131 -49.39 -10.89 29.66
C VAL A 131 -48.28 -10.98 30.70
N THR A 132 -48.63 -11.21 31.97
CA THR A 132 -47.68 -11.14 33.10
C THR A 132 -47.61 -12.44 33.90
N GLN A 133 -46.42 -13.00 34.10
CA GLN A 133 -46.23 -14.24 34.89
C GLN A 133 -45.22 -14.00 36.02
N ARG A 134 -45.66 -14.11 37.29
CA ARG A 134 -44.76 -14.08 38.46
C ARG A 134 -44.23 -15.47 38.86
N GLY A 135 -44.85 -16.54 38.40
CA GLY A 135 -44.44 -17.92 38.66
C GLY A 135 -43.40 -18.47 37.68
N ALA A 136 -43.40 -19.79 37.50
CA ALA A 136 -42.58 -20.50 36.53
C ALA A 136 -43.42 -21.06 35.36
N GLY A 137 -42.82 -21.15 34.17
CA GLY A 137 -43.49 -21.57 32.92
C GLY A 137 -43.55 -20.43 31.89
N LEU A 138 -43.76 -20.77 30.61
CA LEU A 138 -43.68 -19.83 29.48
C LEU A 138 -44.61 -18.62 29.65
N VAL A 139 -44.16 -17.42 29.28
CA VAL A 139 -45.00 -16.22 29.11
C VAL A 139 -45.10 -15.91 27.63
N SER A 140 -46.28 -15.90 27.04
CA SER A 140 -46.47 -15.68 25.61
C SER A 140 -47.65 -14.76 25.33
N ALA A 141 -47.38 -13.66 24.63
CA ALA A 141 -48.36 -12.74 24.08
C ALA A 141 -48.18 -12.68 22.56
N THR A 142 -49.15 -13.21 21.81
CA THR A 142 -49.09 -13.33 20.35
C THR A 142 -50.28 -12.63 19.71
N MET A 143 -50.05 -11.89 18.63
CA MET A 143 -51.09 -11.34 17.75
C MET A 143 -50.88 -11.88 16.33
N LEU A 144 -51.92 -12.43 15.70
CA LEU A 144 -51.88 -12.98 14.33
C LEU A 144 -52.70 -12.17 13.31
N SER A 145 -53.62 -11.33 13.78
CA SER A 145 -54.35 -10.39 12.92
C SER A 145 -55.06 -9.30 13.73
N GLY A 146 -55.16 -8.09 13.18
CA GLY A 146 -55.98 -7.00 13.72
C GLY A 146 -55.24 -5.67 13.89
N SER A 147 -55.72 -4.79 14.77
CA SER A 147 -55.06 -3.52 15.07
C SER A 147 -54.98 -3.21 16.57
N ILE A 148 -53.89 -2.57 17.01
CA ILE A 148 -53.73 -2.00 18.36
C ILE A 148 -53.35 -0.52 18.22
N ILE A 149 -54.03 0.35 18.97
CA ILE A 149 -53.68 1.76 19.13
C ILE A 149 -53.56 2.10 20.61
N THR A 150 -52.49 2.77 21.05
CA THR A 150 -52.29 3.12 22.47
C THR A 150 -51.87 4.58 22.67
N TYR A 151 -52.37 5.21 23.74
CA TYR A 151 -52.04 6.59 24.13
C TYR A 151 -51.73 6.69 25.64
N GLY A 152 -50.47 6.86 26.02
CA GLY A 152 -50.07 7.01 27.42
C GLY A 152 -48.57 7.25 27.61
N TYR A 153 -48.17 7.72 28.79
CA TYR A 153 -46.80 8.15 29.05
C TYR A 153 -45.79 7.00 28.85
N ASN A 154 -46.09 5.81 29.39
CA ASN A 154 -45.57 4.54 28.88
C ASN A 154 -46.70 3.83 28.14
N ALA A 155 -46.45 3.28 26.95
CA ALA A 155 -47.50 2.60 26.18
C ALA A 155 -46.94 1.52 25.27
N ALA A 156 -47.18 0.25 25.60
CA ALA A 156 -46.81 -0.90 24.76
C ALA A 156 -48.01 -1.41 23.94
N GLY A 157 -47.83 -1.75 22.66
CA GLY A 157 -48.88 -2.42 21.89
C GLY A 157 -49.13 -3.84 22.38
N ILE A 158 -48.08 -4.66 22.40
CA ILE A 158 -48.04 -6.00 23.00
C ILE A 158 -46.94 -6.01 24.07
N TYR A 159 -47.23 -6.53 25.27
CA TYR A 159 -46.28 -6.62 26.38
C TYR A 159 -46.33 -8.00 27.06
N ALA A 160 -45.30 -8.81 26.85
CA ALA A 160 -45.07 -10.04 27.62
C ALA A 160 -44.02 -9.77 28.71
N TRP A 161 -44.35 -10.06 29.98
CA TRP A 161 -43.53 -9.67 31.13
C TRP A 161 -43.39 -10.78 32.17
N GLN A 162 -42.15 -11.04 32.57
CA GLN A 162 -41.82 -11.80 33.78
C GLN A 162 -41.20 -10.86 34.83
N PRO A 163 -41.94 -10.46 35.90
CA PRO A 163 -41.41 -9.61 36.96
C PRO A 163 -40.46 -10.38 37.90
N GLY A 164 -39.59 -9.65 38.59
CA GLY A 164 -38.66 -10.20 39.58
C GLY A 164 -39.40 -10.84 40.75
N ALA A 165 -39.40 -12.17 40.81
CA ALA A 165 -40.17 -12.96 41.78
C ALA A 165 -39.27 -13.77 42.73
N ASN A 166 -38.37 -14.61 42.19
CA ASN A 166 -37.27 -15.28 42.88
C ASN A 166 -36.35 -16.00 41.84
N GLU A 167 -35.16 -16.43 42.25
CA GLU A 167 -34.15 -17.12 41.41
C GLU A 167 -34.54 -18.53 40.92
N ASN A 168 -35.63 -19.13 41.42
CA ASN A 168 -36.09 -20.45 40.97
C ASN A 168 -37.17 -20.38 39.88
N ASN A 169 -37.73 -19.19 39.63
CA ASN A 169 -38.81 -19.00 38.67
C ASN A 169 -38.25 -18.79 37.26
N LYS A 170 -37.95 -19.88 36.56
CA LYS A 170 -37.61 -19.82 35.13
C LYS A 170 -38.89 -19.67 34.29
N SER A 171 -38.93 -18.62 33.48
CA SER A 171 -39.89 -18.45 32.38
C SER A 171 -39.17 -17.87 31.18
N ASP A 172 -39.29 -18.54 30.04
CA ASP A 172 -39.02 -17.88 28.76
C ASP A 172 -40.17 -16.89 28.47
N VAL A 173 -39.87 -15.81 27.77
CA VAL A 173 -40.80 -14.73 27.44
C VAL A 173 -40.87 -14.58 25.92
N ILE A 174 -42.06 -14.72 25.36
CA ILE A 174 -42.35 -14.61 23.93
C ILE A 174 -43.34 -13.48 23.70
N ALA A 175 -43.00 -12.54 22.82
CA ALA A 175 -43.92 -11.50 22.35
C ALA A 175 -43.93 -11.48 20.81
N ASP A 176 -45.00 -11.97 20.21
CA ASP A 176 -45.10 -12.16 18.76
C ASP A 176 -46.21 -11.29 18.14
N PHE A 177 -45.94 -10.78 16.95
CA PHE A 177 -46.88 -10.03 16.12
C PHE A 177 -46.82 -10.55 14.69
N SER A 178 -47.97 -10.70 14.05
CA SER A 178 -48.03 -10.98 12.62
C SER A 178 -49.33 -10.59 11.91
N GLY A 179 -49.26 -10.61 10.59
CA GLY A 179 -50.37 -10.47 9.64
C GLY A 179 -50.18 -9.28 8.69
N GLU A 180 -50.36 -9.50 7.39
CA GLU A 180 -50.11 -8.51 6.32
C GLU A 180 -50.88 -7.20 6.50
N ASP A 181 -52.16 -7.29 6.88
CA ASP A 181 -53.03 -6.14 7.18
C ASP A 181 -52.98 -5.70 8.67
N SER A 182 -52.10 -6.29 9.49
CA SER A 182 -52.03 -5.99 10.93
C SER A 182 -51.31 -4.68 11.22
N THR A 183 -51.77 -3.93 12.21
CA THR A 183 -51.15 -2.64 12.61
C THR A 183 -51.01 -2.47 14.12
N ILE A 184 -49.85 -2.01 14.59
CA ILE A 184 -49.69 -1.44 15.93
C ILE A 184 -49.29 0.03 15.80
N GLU A 185 -50.01 0.94 16.47
CA GLU A 185 -49.62 2.35 16.57
C GLU A 185 -49.61 2.81 18.04
N THR A 186 -48.46 3.27 18.55
CA THR A 186 -48.33 3.66 19.97
C THR A 186 -47.82 5.09 20.13
N PHE A 187 -48.43 5.82 21.07
CA PHE A 187 -48.15 7.23 21.35
C PHE A 187 -47.79 7.40 22.84
N GLY A 188 -46.58 7.88 23.14
CA GLY A 188 -46.14 8.06 24.52
C GLY A 188 -44.90 8.92 24.70
N SER A 189 -44.45 9.12 25.94
CA SER A 189 -43.07 9.59 26.17
C SER A 189 -42.08 8.43 26.03
N TYR A 190 -42.52 7.22 26.43
CA TYR A 190 -41.82 5.94 26.36
C TYR A 190 -42.72 4.89 25.71
N SER A 191 -42.86 4.95 24.38
CA SER A 191 -43.75 4.06 23.62
C SER A 191 -43.02 2.80 23.14
N GLN A 192 -43.68 1.63 23.19
CA GLN A 192 -43.20 0.40 22.58
C GLN A 192 -44.24 -0.15 21.59
N GLY A 193 -43.83 -0.72 20.46
CA GLY A 193 -44.75 -1.48 19.60
C GLY A 193 -44.99 -2.86 20.19
N ILE A 194 -43.93 -3.65 20.27
CA ILE A 194 -43.91 -4.97 20.91
C ILE A 194 -42.81 -4.99 21.97
N TYR A 195 -43.10 -5.51 23.16
CA TYR A 195 -42.19 -5.56 24.29
C TYR A 195 -42.18 -6.95 24.95
N GLY A 196 -41.05 -7.64 24.90
CA GLY A 196 -40.76 -8.81 25.74
C GLY A 196 -39.78 -8.41 26.84
N ARG A 197 -40.09 -8.74 28.10
CA ARG A 197 -39.23 -8.39 29.24
C ARG A 197 -39.11 -9.48 30.30
N THR A 198 -37.90 -9.78 30.74
CA THR A 198 -37.63 -10.55 31.98
C THR A 198 -36.81 -9.75 32.99
N GLU A 199 -37.17 -9.93 34.26
CA GLU A 199 -36.44 -9.44 35.44
C GLU A 199 -35.82 -10.61 36.25
N THR A 200 -35.98 -11.87 35.81
CA THR A 200 -35.26 -13.02 36.39
C THR A 200 -34.00 -13.38 35.60
N GLY A 201 -34.04 -13.17 34.27
CA GLY A 201 -32.94 -13.40 33.33
C GLY A 201 -32.44 -14.84 33.20
N ILE A 202 -33.18 -15.82 33.70
CA ILE A 202 -32.86 -17.26 33.57
C ILE A 202 -33.52 -17.88 32.32
N GLY A 203 -34.67 -17.34 31.92
CA GLY A 203 -35.32 -17.69 30.66
C GLY A 203 -34.92 -16.74 29.53
N ASN A 204 -35.11 -17.22 28.31
CA ASN A 204 -34.84 -16.47 27.09
C ASN A 204 -35.97 -15.46 26.83
N VAL A 205 -35.65 -14.32 26.23
CA VAL A 205 -36.62 -13.37 25.69
C VAL A 205 -36.58 -13.46 24.16
N ALA A 206 -37.69 -13.84 23.54
CA ALA A 206 -37.86 -13.86 22.09
C ALA A 206 -38.98 -12.88 21.69
N VAL A 207 -38.72 -12.02 20.71
CA VAL A 207 -39.70 -11.05 20.23
C VAL A 207 -39.73 -11.06 18.70
N THR A 208 -40.86 -11.44 18.12
CA THR A 208 -41.01 -11.62 16.67
C THR A 208 -42.02 -10.63 16.09
N ALA A 209 -41.64 -9.91 15.05
CA ALA A 209 -42.55 -9.07 14.27
C ALA A 209 -42.52 -9.53 12.81
N LYS A 210 -43.62 -10.12 12.31
CA LYS A 210 -43.65 -10.75 11.00
C LYS A 210 -44.88 -10.36 10.17
N ASP A 211 -44.68 -9.71 9.03
CA ASP A 211 -45.74 -9.14 8.20
C ASP A 211 -46.52 -8.01 8.93
N GLY A 212 -46.95 -6.98 8.21
CA GLY A 212 -47.73 -5.85 8.76
C GLY A 212 -46.92 -4.60 9.10
N THR A 213 -47.50 -3.71 9.92
CA THR A 213 -46.94 -2.37 10.21
C THR A 213 -46.93 -2.03 11.71
N ILE A 214 -45.82 -1.47 12.19
CA ILE A 214 -45.66 -0.94 13.55
C ILE A 214 -45.22 0.52 13.47
N VAL A 215 -45.95 1.44 14.10
CA VAL A 215 -45.59 2.85 14.21
C VAL A 215 -45.50 3.23 15.69
N THR A 216 -44.42 3.90 16.10
CA THR A 216 -44.27 4.36 17.49
C THR A 216 -43.82 5.82 17.54
N HIS A 217 -44.52 6.62 18.35
CA HIS A 217 -44.36 8.06 18.45
C HIS A 217 -44.01 8.45 19.88
N GLY A 218 -42.92 9.19 20.09
CA GLY A 218 -42.64 9.72 21.42
C GLY A 218 -41.38 10.54 21.59
N LEU A 219 -40.93 10.63 22.84
CA LEU A 219 -39.56 11.03 23.13
C LEU A 219 -38.63 9.84 22.90
N SER A 220 -38.75 8.77 23.68
CA SER A 220 -38.02 7.52 23.45
C SER A 220 -38.99 6.43 22.97
N SER A 221 -39.01 6.20 21.66
CA SER A 221 -39.95 5.30 20.99
C SER A 221 -39.23 4.07 20.43
N ILE A 222 -39.70 2.87 20.76
CA ILE A 222 -39.07 1.61 20.32
C ILE A 222 -40.08 0.73 19.58
N GLY A 223 -39.79 0.35 18.34
CA GLY A 223 -40.71 -0.47 17.52
C GLY A 223 -40.88 -1.87 18.09
N VAL A 224 -39.77 -2.63 18.19
CA VAL A 224 -39.75 -4.01 18.69
C VAL A 224 -38.65 -4.14 19.74
N ARG A 225 -38.96 -4.62 20.94
CA ARG A 225 -38.02 -4.63 22.07
C ARG A 225 -38.00 -5.94 22.84
N GLY A 226 -36.83 -6.57 22.92
CA GLY A 226 -36.51 -7.58 23.92
C GLY A 226 -35.61 -6.99 25.01
N LEU A 227 -35.97 -7.18 26.30
CA LEU A 227 -35.18 -6.67 27.44
C LEU A 227 -34.98 -7.72 28.53
N LYS A 228 -33.73 -7.87 28.97
CA LYS A 228 -33.32 -8.53 30.22
C LYS A 228 -32.69 -7.47 31.13
N HIS A 229 -33.20 -7.34 32.36
CA HIS A 229 -32.86 -6.21 33.24
C HIS A 229 -32.72 -6.61 34.72
N SER A 230 -31.65 -6.14 35.35
CA SER A 230 -31.38 -6.02 36.80
C SER A 230 -31.58 -7.25 37.70
N GLY A 231 -30.49 -7.71 38.33
CA GLY A 231 -30.55 -8.68 39.45
C GLY A 231 -30.68 -10.15 39.05
N SER A 232 -30.56 -10.43 37.76
CA SER A 232 -30.57 -11.78 37.19
C SER A 232 -29.24 -12.52 37.39
N LEU A 233 -29.31 -13.82 37.73
CA LEU A 233 -28.17 -14.75 37.84
C LEU A 233 -28.10 -15.74 36.67
N GLY A 234 -28.78 -15.45 35.56
CA GLY A 234 -29.04 -16.41 34.49
C GLY A 234 -28.43 -16.07 33.14
N ASP A 235 -28.18 -17.12 32.36
CA ASP A 235 -27.58 -17.06 31.01
C ASP A 235 -28.63 -16.96 29.89
N GLY A 236 -29.85 -16.50 30.19
CA GLY A 236 -30.91 -16.40 29.18
C GLY A 236 -30.59 -15.36 28.10
N ASP A 237 -30.77 -15.75 26.84
CA ASP A 237 -30.54 -14.91 25.64
C ASP A 237 -31.72 -13.95 25.37
N VAL A 238 -31.44 -12.84 24.68
CA VAL A 238 -32.44 -11.90 24.17
C VAL A 238 -32.36 -11.87 22.63
N THR A 239 -33.39 -12.38 21.98
CA THR A 239 -33.51 -12.41 20.51
C THR A 239 -34.70 -11.57 20.04
N VAL A 240 -34.46 -10.72 19.05
CA VAL A 240 -35.50 -9.94 18.36
C VAL A 240 -35.43 -10.22 16.85
N ALA A 241 -36.57 -10.51 16.23
CA ALA A 241 -36.66 -10.87 14.82
C ALA A 241 -37.74 -10.05 14.10
N GLY A 242 -37.39 -9.52 12.93
CA GLY A 242 -38.27 -8.80 12.01
C GLY A 242 -38.26 -9.45 10.64
N ASP A 243 -39.41 -9.93 10.18
CA ASP A 243 -39.57 -10.63 8.89
C ASP A 243 -40.65 -9.93 8.06
N ASN A 244 -40.32 -9.34 6.91
CA ASN A 244 -41.30 -8.64 6.04
C ASN A 244 -42.16 -7.58 6.79
N ILE A 245 -41.58 -6.97 7.83
CA ILE A 245 -42.26 -6.04 8.73
C ILE A 245 -41.94 -4.59 8.34
N THR A 246 -42.94 -3.71 8.36
CA THR A 246 -42.70 -2.26 8.31
C THR A 246 -42.68 -1.69 9.73
N VAL A 247 -41.59 -1.00 10.11
CA VAL A 247 -41.45 -0.34 11.42
C VAL A 247 -41.11 1.12 11.21
N THR A 248 -41.86 2.04 11.85
CA THR A 248 -41.57 3.47 11.83
C THR A 248 -41.48 4.01 13.26
N THR A 249 -40.37 4.66 13.62
CA THR A 249 -40.19 5.28 14.95
C THR A 249 -39.72 6.73 14.86
N GLY A 250 -40.15 7.55 15.81
CA GLY A 250 -39.82 8.97 15.87
C GLY A 250 -39.66 9.47 17.29
N GLY A 251 -38.55 10.16 17.57
CA GLY A 251 -38.19 10.67 18.89
C GLY A 251 -36.67 10.74 19.15
N ASN A 252 -36.27 11.43 20.22
CA ASN A 252 -34.89 11.41 20.70
C ASN A 252 -34.58 10.06 21.34
N LEU A 253 -33.57 9.33 20.83
CA LEU A 253 -33.33 7.91 21.17
C LEU A 253 -34.46 6.99 20.66
N SER A 254 -34.98 7.23 19.45
CA SER A 254 -35.90 6.31 18.77
C SER A 254 -35.16 5.09 18.23
N ILE A 255 -35.66 3.88 18.49
CA ILE A 255 -35.03 2.62 18.03
C ILE A 255 -36.03 1.78 17.25
N GLY A 256 -35.67 1.29 16.07
CA GLY A 256 -36.57 0.42 15.28
C GLY A 256 -36.75 -0.94 15.95
N MET A 257 -35.64 -1.66 16.16
CA MET A 257 -35.62 -2.97 16.82
C MET A 257 -34.45 -3.06 17.82
N GLU A 258 -34.72 -3.49 19.06
CA GLU A 258 -33.73 -3.55 20.15
C GLU A 258 -33.73 -4.91 20.87
N ALA A 259 -32.57 -5.58 20.91
CA ALA A 259 -32.27 -6.63 21.89
C ALA A 259 -31.31 -6.07 22.96
N ARG A 260 -31.73 -6.04 24.22
CA ARG A 260 -30.99 -5.39 25.32
C ARG A 260 -30.80 -6.29 26.54
N VAL A 261 -29.57 -6.37 27.02
CA VAL A 261 -29.14 -7.07 28.24
C VAL A 261 -28.41 -6.08 29.15
N GLU A 262 -28.91 -5.90 30.38
CA GLU A 262 -28.40 -4.93 31.37
C GLU A 262 -28.34 -5.47 32.81
N ASP A 263 -27.19 -5.24 33.48
CA ASP A 263 -27.00 -5.38 34.93
C ASP A 263 -27.35 -6.78 35.47
N SER A 264 -26.94 -7.82 34.74
CA SER A 264 -26.91 -9.19 35.26
C SER A 264 -25.63 -9.42 36.05
N LYS A 265 -25.78 -9.82 37.32
CA LYS A 265 -24.66 -9.85 38.28
C LYS A 265 -23.68 -11.00 38.05
N SER A 266 -23.94 -11.86 37.07
CA SER A 266 -23.12 -13.02 36.71
C SER A 266 -23.51 -13.72 35.39
N GLY A 267 -24.42 -13.19 34.58
CA GLY A 267 -25.00 -13.93 33.44
C GLY A 267 -24.16 -13.85 32.16
N ARG A 268 -24.26 -14.87 31.29
CA ARG A 268 -23.60 -14.95 29.97
C ARG A 268 -24.56 -14.92 28.77
N GLY A 269 -25.72 -14.28 28.93
CA GLY A 269 -26.76 -14.28 27.88
C GLY A 269 -26.43 -13.33 26.74
N ASN A 270 -26.70 -13.74 25.50
CA ASN A 270 -26.38 -12.97 24.29
C ASN A 270 -27.53 -12.02 23.90
N ALA A 271 -27.21 -10.95 23.18
CA ALA A 271 -28.18 -10.07 22.53
C ALA A 271 -28.15 -10.28 21.01
N SER A 272 -29.30 -10.49 20.37
CA SER A 272 -29.36 -10.74 18.92
C SER A 272 -30.56 -10.05 18.27
N VAL A 273 -30.33 -9.30 17.18
CA VAL A 273 -31.38 -8.74 16.33
C VAL A 273 -31.24 -9.27 14.90
N PHE A 274 -32.34 -9.71 14.32
CA PHE A 274 -32.40 -10.19 12.94
C PHE A 274 -33.47 -9.44 12.16
N VAL A 275 -33.11 -8.87 11.00
CA VAL A 275 -34.01 -8.09 10.15
C VAL A 275 -33.95 -8.67 8.73
N ARG A 276 -35.02 -9.32 8.28
CA ARG A 276 -35.01 -10.19 7.09
C ARG A 276 -36.23 -9.99 6.20
N ASN A 277 -36.16 -10.63 5.02
CA ASN A 277 -37.31 -10.89 4.16
C ASN A 277 -38.03 -9.60 3.73
N GLU A 278 -37.29 -8.62 3.21
CA GLU A 278 -37.83 -7.35 2.70
C GLU A 278 -38.45 -6.42 3.78
N ALA A 279 -38.09 -6.62 5.05
CA ALA A 279 -38.46 -5.70 6.13
C ALA A 279 -37.97 -4.26 5.87
N ALA A 280 -38.75 -3.27 6.31
CA ALA A 280 -38.51 -1.85 6.11
C ALA A 280 -38.57 -1.09 7.45
N ILE A 281 -37.45 -0.56 7.91
CA ILE A 281 -37.34 0.16 9.18
C ILE A 281 -36.98 1.63 8.90
N GLU A 282 -37.83 2.57 9.31
CA GLU A 282 -37.54 4.00 9.29
C GLU A 282 -37.51 4.58 10.71
N THR A 283 -36.42 5.26 11.09
CA THR A 283 -36.25 5.86 12.43
C THR A 283 -35.76 7.31 12.34
N SER A 284 -36.17 8.15 13.29
CA SER A 284 -35.89 9.59 13.20
C SER A 284 -35.84 10.33 14.54
N GLY A 285 -34.79 11.14 14.71
CA GLY A 285 -34.51 11.98 15.88
C GLY A 285 -33.05 11.92 16.30
N THR A 286 -32.66 12.73 17.28
CA THR A 286 -31.28 12.72 17.80
C THR A 286 -30.97 11.36 18.44
N ARG A 287 -29.85 10.76 18.05
CA ARG A 287 -29.38 9.43 18.46
C ARG A 287 -30.40 8.32 18.15
N ALA A 288 -30.98 8.36 16.96
CA ALA A 288 -31.86 7.30 16.47
C ALA A 288 -31.05 6.06 16.00
N HIS A 289 -31.59 4.86 16.21
CA HIS A 289 -30.99 3.60 15.78
C HIS A 289 -31.98 2.79 14.94
N GLY A 290 -31.58 2.22 13.80
CA GLY A 290 -32.43 1.31 13.02
C GLY A 290 -32.64 -0.04 13.74
N ALA A 291 -31.56 -0.78 13.97
CA ALA A 291 -31.56 -2.00 14.78
C ALA A 291 -30.34 -2.06 15.72
N GLN A 292 -30.53 -2.50 16.97
CA GLN A 292 -29.48 -2.52 17.98
C GLN A 292 -29.49 -3.80 18.83
N ALA A 293 -28.35 -4.48 18.93
CA ALA A 293 -28.05 -5.46 19.97
C ALA A 293 -27.09 -4.83 20.98
N PHE A 294 -27.48 -4.78 22.26
CA PHE A 294 -26.74 -4.11 23.32
C PHE A 294 -26.63 -5.01 24.54
N ASN A 295 -25.40 -5.37 24.91
CA ASN A 295 -25.09 -6.23 26.04
C ASN A 295 -23.91 -5.62 26.81
N LEU A 296 -24.12 -5.19 28.06
CA LEU A 296 -23.02 -4.69 28.91
C LEU A 296 -22.46 -5.76 29.85
N ASP A 297 -23.11 -6.92 29.89
CA ASP A 297 -22.67 -8.06 30.68
C ASP A 297 -21.74 -8.96 29.82
N PRO A 298 -21.16 -10.03 30.37
CA PRO A 298 -20.49 -11.05 29.56
C PRO A 298 -21.43 -11.68 28.53
N GLY A 299 -20.96 -11.86 27.30
CA GLY A 299 -21.73 -12.46 26.21
C GLY A 299 -21.73 -11.63 24.93
N ASP A 300 -22.15 -12.24 23.84
CA ASP A 300 -22.03 -11.66 22.50
C ASP A 300 -23.23 -10.77 22.14
N SER A 301 -23.00 -9.79 21.27
CA SER A 301 -24.01 -8.95 20.63
C SER A 301 -23.96 -9.13 19.11
N THR A 302 -25.10 -9.38 18.48
CA THR A 302 -25.18 -9.64 17.04
C THR A 302 -26.35 -8.91 16.38
N VAL A 303 -26.12 -8.23 15.25
CA VAL A 303 -27.20 -7.73 14.37
C VAL A 303 -27.01 -8.20 12.94
N VAL A 304 -28.02 -8.85 12.37
CA VAL A 304 -27.98 -9.36 10.99
C VAL A 304 -29.12 -8.77 10.16
N LEU A 305 -28.78 -8.22 8.99
CA LEU A 305 -29.69 -7.71 7.98
C LEU A 305 -29.65 -8.59 6.73
N GLU A 306 -30.79 -9.13 6.30
CA GLU A 306 -30.91 -9.95 5.08
C GLU A 306 -31.95 -9.35 4.13
N LYS A 307 -31.52 -8.86 2.96
CA LYS A 307 -32.38 -8.33 1.88
C LYS A 307 -33.45 -7.32 2.37
N SER A 308 -33.08 -6.45 3.30
CA SER A 308 -34.02 -5.54 3.97
C SER A 308 -33.55 -4.08 3.89
N LYS A 309 -34.43 -3.13 4.20
CA LYS A 309 -34.15 -1.70 4.13
C LYS A 309 -34.20 -1.04 5.51
N ILE A 310 -33.18 -0.27 5.83
CA ILE A 310 -33.13 0.58 7.03
C ILE A 310 -32.87 2.03 6.62
N THR A 311 -33.56 2.98 7.25
CA THR A 311 -33.30 4.41 7.06
C THR A 311 -33.40 5.17 8.38
N THR A 312 -32.33 5.82 8.80
CA THR A 312 -32.20 6.45 10.13
C THR A 312 -31.76 7.91 9.96
N ARG A 313 -32.44 8.86 10.61
CA ARG A 313 -32.18 10.30 10.39
C ARG A 313 -32.07 11.08 11.71
N GLY A 314 -31.03 11.90 11.84
CA GLY A 314 -30.76 12.76 12.99
C GLY A 314 -29.28 12.78 13.35
N GLU A 315 -28.86 13.74 14.18
CA GLU A 315 -27.53 13.77 14.78
C GLU A 315 -27.28 12.46 15.57
N GLY A 316 -26.18 11.77 15.30
CA GLY A 316 -25.88 10.45 15.89
C GLY A 316 -26.75 9.30 15.37
N ALA A 317 -27.27 9.39 14.14
CA ALA A 317 -28.10 8.35 13.54
C ALA A 317 -27.31 7.10 13.14
N ILE A 318 -27.63 5.95 13.73
CA ILE A 318 -26.99 4.65 13.42
C ILE A 318 -27.96 3.72 12.68
N GLY A 319 -27.50 3.08 11.60
CA GLY A 319 -28.28 2.10 10.83
C GLY A 319 -28.46 0.80 11.61
N ILE A 320 -27.38 0.06 11.81
CA ILE A 320 -27.33 -1.10 12.71
C ILE A 320 -26.15 -1.04 13.67
N GLN A 321 -26.34 -1.52 14.90
CA GLN A 321 -25.29 -1.55 15.93
C GLN A 321 -25.30 -2.84 16.74
N ALA A 322 -24.13 -3.49 16.89
CA ALA A 322 -23.87 -4.45 17.95
C ALA A 322 -22.89 -3.85 18.98
N GLU A 323 -23.19 -3.95 20.27
CA GLU A 323 -22.31 -3.49 21.34
C GLU A 323 -22.23 -4.53 22.47
N ALA A 324 -21.01 -4.96 22.81
CA ALA A 324 -20.73 -6.01 23.79
C ALA A 324 -19.74 -5.52 24.87
N GLY A 325 -20.08 -5.71 26.15
CA GLY A 325 -19.28 -5.32 27.31
C GLY A 325 -18.10 -6.26 27.58
N ASP A 326 -18.35 -7.56 27.62
CA ASP A 326 -17.32 -8.61 27.74
C ASP A 326 -17.66 -9.81 26.83
N GLY A 327 -17.53 -9.59 25.52
CA GLY A 327 -17.86 -10.56 24.48
C GLY A 327 -17.59 -9.99 23.08
N ASN A 328 -18.08 -10.68 22.05
CA ASN A 328 -17.92 -10.28 20.66
C ASN A 328 -19.09 -9.40 20.21
N ALA A 329 -18.80 -8.38 19.42
CA ALA A 329 -19.79 -7.54 18.75
C ALA A 329 -19.74 -7.78 17.24
N VAL A 330 -20.85 -8.20 16.64
CA VAL A 330 -20.91 -8.58 15.22
C VAL A 330 -22.08 -7.89 14.53
N THR A 331 -21.84 -7.22 13.41
CA THR A 331 -22.90 -6.83 12.47
C THR A 331 -22.64 -7.37 11.07
N GLU A 332 -23.67 -7.98 10.47
CA GLU A 332 -23.59 -8.54 9.12
C GLU A 332 -24.78 -8.11 8.26
N VAL A 333 -24.52 -7.67 7.04
CA VAL A 333 -25.53 -7.36 6.03
C VAL A 333 -25.31 -8.28 4.84
N THR A 334 -26.35 -9.04 4.46
CA THR A 334 -26.37 -9.85 3.24
C THR A 334 -27.47 -9.34 2.33
N LYS A 335 -27.12 -8.42 1.42
CA LYS A 335 -28.04 -7.66 0.54
C LYS A 335 -29.01 -6.77 1.32
N GLY A 336 -29.49 -5.71 0.67
CA GLY A 336 -30.38 -4.72 1.26
C GLY A 336 -29.87 -3.31 1.07
N SER A 337 -30.43 -2.36 1.82
CA SER A 337 -29.96 -0.97 1.81
C SER A 337 -30.05 -0.32 3.19
N ILE A 338 -28.98 0.34 3.61
CA ILE A 338 -28.93 1.14 4.84
C ILE A 338 -28.64 2.59 4.44
N ALA A 339 -29.49 3.52 4.89
CA ALA A 339 -29.30 4.95 4.66
C ALA A 339 -29.33 5.72 5.98
N THR A 340 -28.24 6.39 6.35
CA THR A 340 -28.19 7.26 7.54
C THR A 340 -27.85 8.70 7.20
N ALA A 341 -28.37 9.66 7.98
CA ALA A 341 -28.14 11.08 7.73
C ALA A 341 -28.19 11.94 8.99
N GLY A 342 -27.15 12.75 9.19
CA GLY A 342 -26.91 13.65 10.32
C GLY A 342 -25.42 13.70 10.67
N ALA A 343 -24.99 14.66 11.48
CA ALA A 343 -23.62 14.65 12.01
C ALA A 343 -23.40 13.39 12.87
N SER A 344 -22.21 12.77 12.78
CA SER A 344 -21.89 11.49 13.41
C SER A 344 -22.87 10.35 13.04
N ALA A 345 -23.29 10.29 11.77
CA ALA A 345 -24.17 9.23 11.28
C ALA A 345 -23.37 8.01 10.81
N ILE A 346 -23.77 6.82 11.28
CA ILE A 346 -23.04 5.56 11.09
C ILE A 346 -23.92 4.53 10.37
N GLY A 347 -23.38 3.80 9.39
CA GLY A 347 -24.13 2.77 8.66
C GLY A 347 -24.25 1.47 9.46
N LEU A 348 -23.11 0.82 9.67
CA LEU A 348 -22.96 -0.39 10.49
C LEU A 348 -21.92 -0.13 11.57
N ALA A 349 -22.22 -0.50 12.82
CA ALA A 349 -21.29 -0.38 13.94
C ALA A 349 -21.18 -1.69 14.73
N ALA A 350 -19.96 -2.13 15.04
CA ALA A 350 -19.69 -3.16 16.04
C ALA A 350 -18.70 -2.63 17.09
N ILE A 351 -19.07 -2.68 18.36
CA ILE A 351 -18.26 -2.16 19.47
C ILE A 351 -18.06 -3.26 20.51
N SER A 352 -16.83 -3.71 20.70
CA SER A 352 -16.44 -4.60 21.80
C SER A 352 -15.64 -3.81 22.84
N GLN A 353 -16.11 -3.85 24.08
CA GLN A 353 -15.42 -3.27 25.24
C GLN A 353 -14.58 -4.32 26.00
N GLY A 354 -14.71 -5.60 25.64
CA GLY A 354 -14.07 -6.71 26.34
C GLY A 354 -12.58 -6.82 26.02
N ASN A 355 -11.75 -7.15 27.02
CA ASN A 355 -10.28 -7.18 26.91
C ASN A 355 -9.72 -7.99 25.73
N MET A 356 -10.44 -9.04 25.29
CA MET A 356 -10.08 -9.96 24.20
C MET A 356 -11.21 -10.12 23.18
N GLY A 357 -12.20 -9.22 23.15
CA GLY A 357 -13.38 -9.39 22.30
C GLY A 357 -13.16 -8.98 20.85
N GLU A 358 -13.79 -9.69 19.92
CA GLU A 358 -13.83 -9.32 18.50
C GLU A 358 -14.92 -8.27 18.26
N ALA A 359 -14.59 -7.20 17.54
CA ALA A 359 -15.54 -6.27 16.94
C ALA A 359 -15.51 -6.45 15.42
N ARG A 360 -16.64 -6.82 14.82
CA ARG A 360 -16.71 -7.22 13.41
C ARG A 360 -17.89 -6.58 12.69
N VAL A 361 -17.64 -5.93 11.56
CA VAL A 361 -18.67 -5.45 10.64
C VAL A 361 -18.47 -6.03 9.24
N SER A 362 -19.55 -6.42 8.57
CA SER A 362 -19.47 -7.06 7.25
C SER A 362 -20.64 -6.69 6.34
N LEU A 363 -20.33 -6.26 5.11
CA LEU A 363 -21.29 -6.09 4.01
C LEU A 363 -21.03 -7.13 2.89
N ASP A 364 -22.03 -7.96 2.59
CA ASP A 364 -22.05 -8.94 1.50
C ASP A 364 -23.20 -8.65 0.53
N GLY A 365 -22.94 -7.66 -0.33
CA GLY A 365 -23.89 -7.10 -1.28
C GLY A 365 -24.88 -6.12 -0.65
N GLY A 366 -25.37 -5.18 -1.46
CA GLY A 366 -26.28 -4.11 -1.03
C GLY A 366 -25.62 -2.73 -1.06
N ASP A 367 -26.34 -1.74 -0.55
CA ASP A 367 -25.91 -0.34 -0.51
C ASP A 367 -25.90 0.21 0.92
N VAL A 368 -24.81 0.84 1.34
CA VAL A 368 -24.71 1.64 2.57
C VAL A 368 -24.44 3.08 2.17
N SER A 369 -25.29 4.02 2.60
CA SER A 369 -25.11 5.44 2.35
C SER A 369 -25.24 6.22 3.66
N THR A 370 -24.20 6.96 4.03
CA THR A 370 -24.20 7.83 5.22
C THR A 370 -23.86 9.26 4.84
N GLY A 371 -24.27 10.25 5.64
CA GLY A 371 -24.04 11.65 5.28
C GLY A 371 -24.22 12.64 6.43
N GLY A 372 -23.26 13.56 6.53
CA GLY A 372 -23.06 14.52 7.60
C GLY A 372 -21.58 14.58 7.97
N ASP A 373 -21.17 15.60 8.74
CA ASP A 373 -19.83 15.65 9.32
C ASP A 373 -19.58 14.42 10.20
N ASN A 374 -18.36 13.86 10.14
CA ASN A 374 -17.95 12.66 10.86
C ASN A 374 -18.87 11.45 10.56
N ALA A 375 -19.27 11.27 9.29
CA ALA A 375 -20.15 10.17 8.88
C ALA A 375 -19.38 8.93 8.41
N GLU A 376 -19.74 7.78 8.96
CA GLU A 376 -18.99 6.53 8.85
C GLU A 376 -19.83 5.46 8.14
N GLY A 377 -19.26 4.71 7.20
CA GLY A 377 -19.98 3.66 6.49
C GLY A 377 -20.10 2.39 7.35
N LEU A 378 -18.95 1.77 7.62
CA LEU A 378 -18.81 0.56 8.41
C LEU A 378 -17.69 0.77 9.44
N ILE A 379 -18.00 0.72 10.74
CA ILE A 379 -17.02 0.84 11.84
C ILE A 379 -16.99 -0.41 12.74
N ALA A 380 -15.80 -0.95 12.96
CA ALA A 380 -15.52 -1.91 14.02
C ALA A 380 -14.58 -1.28 15.06
N THR A 381 -14.96 -1.30 16.34
CA THR A 381 -14.17 -0.75 17.45
C THR A 381 -13.94 -1.81 18.53
N ALA A 382 -12.69 -2.22 18.74
CA ALA A 382 -12.31 -3.18 19.77
C ALA A 382 -11.44 -2.50 20.83
N LYS A 383 -12.05 -2.09 21.95
CA LYS A 383 -11.38 -1.29 23.00
C LYS A 383 -10.45 -2.09 23.90
N GLY A 384 -10.61 -3.41 23.95
CA GLY A 384 -9.83 -4.28 24.81
C GLY A 384 -8.33 -4.30 24.48
N ALA A 385 -7.49 -4.41 25.51
CA ALA A 385 -6.03 -4.43 25.38
C ALA A 385 -5.47 -5.52 24.43
N GLY A 386 -6.25 -6.58 24.14
CA GLY A 386 -5.94 -7.61 23.14
C GLY A 386 -7.13 -7.96 22.27
N GLY A 387 -8.05 -7.01 22.03
CA GLY A 387 -9.18 -7.18 21.13
C GLY A 387 -8.78 -7.19 19.66
N THR A 388 -9.72 -7.54 18.78
CA THR A 388 -9.52 -7.46 17.31
C THR A 388 -10.68 -6.70 16.68
N ALA A 389 -10.38 -5.65 15.92
CA ALA A 389 -11.34 -4.93 15.11
C ALA A 389 -11.24 -5.37 13.65
N THR A 390 -12.37 -5.68 13.00
CA THR A 390 -12.40 -6.09 11.59
C THR A 390 -13.60 -5.50 10.85
N ALA A 391 -13.34 -4.66 9.85
CA ALA A 391 -14.36 -4.18 8.91
C ALA A 391 -14.16 -4.78 7.52
N ARG A 392 -15.23 -5.35 6.95
CA ARG A 392 -15.15 -6.13 5.71
C ARG A 392 -16.22 -5.75 4.68
N LEU A 393 -15.76 -5.40 3.49
CA LEU A 393 -16.60 -5.29 2.29
C LEU A 393 -16.36 -6.52 1.41
N VAL A 394 -17.34 -7.41 1.33
CA VAL A 394 -17.29 -8.59 0.46
C VAL A 394 -17.71 -8.21 -0.95
N ASP A 395 -18.85 -7.52 -1.06
CA ASP A 395 -19.41 -6.95 -2.29
C ASP A 395 -20.44 -5.86 -1.90
N GLY A 396 -20.89 -5.05 -2.86
CA GLY A 396 -21.83 -3.94 -2.64
C GLY A 396 -21.18 -2.57 -2.74
N ASN A 397 -21.91 -1.53 -2.31
CA ASN A 397 -21.47 -0.14 -2.40
C ASN A 397 -21.55 0.56 -1.04
N VAL A 398 -20.48 1.26 -0.66
CA VAL A 398 -20.44 2.12 0.53
C VAL A 398 -20.22 3.57 0.09
N LYS A 399 -21.07 4.49 0.54
CA LYS A 399 -21.00 5.92 0.20
C LYS A 399 -21.10 6.77 1.45
N THR A 400 -20.11 7.62 1.70
CA THR A 400 -20.13 8.56 2.83
C THR A 400 -19.84 9.99 2.36
N ALA A 401 -20.45 10.98 3.00
CA ALA A 401 -20.32 12.38 2.56
C ALA A 401 -20.41 13.38 3.71
N GLY A 402 -19.38 14.22 3.84
CA GLY A 402 -19.21 15.22 4.89
C GLY A 402 -17.73 15.42 5.20
N ARG A 403 -17.41 16.42 6.03
CA ARG A 403 -16.07 16.58 6.59
C ARG A 403 -15.76 15.40 7.51
N ASP A 404 -14.56 14.82 7.46
CA ASP A 404 -14.20 13.56 8.15
C ASP A 404 -15.14 12.39 7.79
N ALA A 405 -15.52 12.23 6.51
CA ALA A 405 -16.39 11.13 6.08
C ALA A 405 -15.59 9.88 5.69
N GLU A 406 -15.92 8.73 6.29
CA GLU A 406 -15.07 7.54 6.27
C GLU A 406 -15.83 6.27 5.81
N GLY A 407 -15.22 5.47 4.95
CA GLY A 407 -15.88 4.33 4.29
C GLY A 407 -15.93 3.08 5.16
N LEU A 408 -14.77 2.46 5.36
CA LEU A 408 -14.56 1.26 6.18
C LEU A 408 -13.48 1.53 7.22
N ILE A 409 -13.79 1.28 8.49
CA ILE A 409 -12.93 1.63 9.62
C ILE A 409 -12.80 0.43 10.56
N ALA A 410 -11.57 0.10 10.96
CA ALA A 410 -11.29 -0.78 12.09
C ALA A 410 -10.38 -0.06 13.08
N HIS A 411 -10.85 0.12 14.31
CA HIS A 411 -10.15 0.81 15.40
C HIS A 411 -9.91 -0.15 16.55
N ALA A 412 -8.65 -0.38 16.94
CA ALA A 412 -8.30 -1.31 18.00
C ALA A 412 -7.41 -0.67 19.09
N GLY A 413 -7.82 -0.86 20.35
CA GLY A 413 -7.21 -0.25 21.54
C GLY A 413 -8.11 0.79 22.21
N ASP A 414 -7.63 1.28 23.36
CA ASP A 414 -8.18 2.43 24.09
C ASP A 414 -7.03 3.07 24.88
N GLU A 415 -6.64 4.31 24.54
CA GLU A 415 -5.52 5.04 25.18
C GLU A 415 -5.62 5.11 26.72
N SER A 416 -6.81 4.96 27.29
CA SER A 416 -7.00 4.99 28.75
C SER A 416 -6.52 3.73 29.48
N ILE A 417 -6.16 2.67 28.75
CA ILE A 417 -5.70 1.40 29.31
C ILE A 417 -4.25 1.53 29.82
N PRO A 418 -3.98 1.27 31.12
CA PRO A 418 -2.67 1.48 31.74
C PRO A 418 -1.64 0.35 31.46
N THR A 419 -1.93 -0.56 30.54
CA THR A 419 -1.11 -1.73 30.20
C THR A 419 -0.75 -1.74 28.71
N SER A 420 0.20 -2.57 28.31
CA SER A 420 0.53 -2.79 26.89
C SER A 420 -0.71 -3.17 26.08
N ILE A 421 -1.01 -2.39 25.05
CA ILE A 421 -2.04 -2.68 24.06
C ILE A 421 -1.42 -3.55 22.97
N ASN A 422 -2.08 -4.64 22.61
CA ASN A 422 -1.75 -5.56 21.53
C ASN A 422 -3.05 -5.93 20.81
N ALA A 423 -3.80 -4.91 20.42
CA ALA A 423 -5.10 -5.02 19.77
C ALA A 423 -4.94 -4.79 18.26
N ASP A 424 -5.40 -5.74 17.44
CA ASP A 424 -5.19 -5.71 15.99
C ASP A 424 -6.39 -5.09 15.27
N ALA A 425 -6.12 -4.19 14.32
CA ALA A 425 -7.11 -3.56 13.47
C ALA A 425 -6.96 -4.02 12.01
N SER A 426 -8.05 -4.46 11.38
CA SER A 426 -8.04 -4.90 9.98
C SER A 426 -9.21 -4.40 9.16
N VAL A 427 -8.92 -3.83 7.99
CA VAL A 427 -9.93 -3.48 6.98
C VAL A 427 -9.71 -4.26 5.69
N ILE A 428 -10.75 -4.92 5.18
CA ILE A 428 -10.64 -5.87 4.07
C ILE A 428 -11.72 -5.62 3.02
N MET A 429 -11.30 -5.31 1.79
CA MET A 429 -12.18 -5.20 0.62
C MET A 429 -11.90 -6.36 -0.35
N GLN A 430 -12.92 -7.18 -0.60
CA GLN A 430 -12.86 -8.30 -1.56
C GLN A 430 -13.33 -7.88 -2.96
N ALA A 431 -14.40 -7.09 -3.03
CA ALA A 431 -14.98 -6.52 -4.25
C ALA A 431 -15.87 -5.30 -3.90
N GLY A 432 -16.69 -4.84 -4.84
CA GLY A 432 -17.63 -3.72 -4.63
C GLY A 432 -17.03 -2.33 -4.89
N SER A 433 -17.65 -1.30 -4.32
CA SER A 433 -17.18 0.08 -4.39
C SER A 433 -17.26 0.82 -3.05
N ILE A 434 -16.30 1.72 -2.81
CA ILE A 434 -16.30 2.69 -1.71
C ILE A 434 -16.17 4.08 -2.33
N THR A 435 -17.01 5.03 -1.91
CA THR A 435 -16.93 6.44 -2.34
C THR A 435 -17.10 7.36 -1.14
N THR A 436 -16.09 8.16 -0.81
CA THR A 436 -16.15 9.09 0.33
C THR A 436 -15.80 10.52 -0.11
N THR A 437 -16.56 11.51 0.38
CA THR A 437 -16.44 12.89 -0.12
C THR A 437 -16.54 13.95 0.97
N GLY A 438 -15.56 14.85 1.03
CA GLY A 438 -15.44 15.97 1.95
C GLY A 438 -14.03 16.04 2.51
N ASP A 439 -13.62 17.19 3.05
CA ASP A 439 -12.26 17.36 3.57
C ASP A 439 -11.97 16.30 4.66
N GLY A 440 -10.74 15.79 4.70
CA GLY A 440 -10.35 14.67 5.57
C GLY A 440 -10.96 13.30 5.24
N ALA A 441 -11.71 13.13 4.14
CA ALA A 441 -12.42 11.87 3.87
C ALA A 441 -11.48 10.65 3.66
N GLY A 442 -11.81 9.53 4.30
CA GLY A 442 -11.06 8.27 4.24
C GLY A 442 -11.83 7.14 3.55
N GLY A 443 -11.14 6.28 2.78
CA GLY A 443 -11.78 5.16 2.07
C GLY A 443 -11.81 3.89 2.92
N MET A 444 -10.63 3.35 3.21
CA MET A 444 -10.40 2.24 4.14
C MET A 444 -9.34 2.66 5.17
N ILE A 445 -9.62 2.53 6.46
CA ILE A 445 -8.71 2.91 7.56
C ILE A 445 -8.62 1.75 8.58
N ALA A 446 -7.43 1.20 8.78
CA ALA A 446 -7.12 0.39 9.96
C ALA A 446 -6.26 1.21 10.93
N GLU A 447 -6.65 1.27 12.20
CA GLU A 447 -6.05 2.16 13.21
C GLU A 447 -5.82 1.46 14.56
N THR A 448 -4.64 1.65 15.17
CA THR A 448 -4.33 1.18 16.54
C THR A 448 -3.82 2.30 17.46
N ASP A 449 -4.36 2.36 18.67
CA ASP A 449 -4.18 3.47 19.64
C ASP A 449 -2.77 3.62 20.28
N ILE A 450 -2.46 4.84 20.75
CA ILE A 450 -1.35 5.13 21.67
C ILE A 450 -1.71 4.63 23.07
N GLY A 451 -1.20 3.46 23.44
CA GLY A 451 -1.10 3.08 24.85
C GLY A 451 -0.04 3.93 25.59
N PRO A 452 -0.13 4.08 26.93
CA PRO A 452 0.92 4.72 27.73
C PRO A 452 2.26 3.96 27.73
N THR A 453 2.26 2.75 27.15
CA THR A 453 3.43 2.05 26.62
C THR A 453 3.15 1.73 25.15
N PRO A 454 4.14 1.78 24.23
CA PRO A 454 3.91 1.57 22.80
C PRO A 454 3.07 0.33 22.51
N SER A 455 1.97 0.52 21.77
CA SER A 455 1.08 -0.56 21.35
C SER A 455 1.82 -1.48 20.37
N THR A 456 1.71 -2.80 20.52
CA THR A 456 2.28 -3.77 19.56
C THR A 456 1.25 -4.28 18.55
N GLY A 457 0.00 -3.81 18.66
CA GLY A 457 -1.11 -4.18 17.79
C GLY A 457 -0.96 -3.62 16.37
N LYS A 458 -1.28 -4.45 15.37
CA LYS A 458 -1.05 -4.15 13.95
C LYS A 458 -2.24 -3.44 13.32
N ALA A 459 -1.96 -2.50 12.43
CA ALA A 459 -2.93 -1.91 11.51
C ALA A 459 -2.75 -2.55 10.13
N THR A 460 -3.78 -3.20 9.58
CA THR A 460 -3.68 -3.95 8.30
C THR A 460 -4.85 -3.64 7.36
N ALA A 461 -4.56 -3.01 6.23
CA ALA A 461 -5.54 -2.70 5.19
C ALA A 461 -5.31 -3.55 3.92
N VAL A 462 -6.35 -4.23 3.42
CA VAL A 462 -6.24 -5.18 2.30
C VAL A 462 -7.31 -4.92 1.24
N GLN A 463 -6.91 -4.47 0.05
CA GLN A 463 -7.77 -4.39 -1.14
C GLN A 463 -7.43 -5.55 -2.10
N ARG A 464 -8.41 -6.42 -2.38
CA ARG A 464 -8.26 -7.53 -3.34
C ARG A 464 -8.86 -7.24 -4.71
N ALA A 465 -9.92 -6.45 -4.78
CA ALA A 465 -10.52 -5.95 -6.02
C ALA A 465 -11.47 -4.76 -5.75
N GLY A 466 -12.14 -4.30 -6.80
CA GLY A 466 -13.14 -3.22 -6.72
C GLY A 466 -12.53 -1.82 -6.79
N THR A 467 -13.32 -0.81 -6.45
CA THR A 467 -12.96 0.61 -6.64
C THR A 467 -13.17 1.43 -5.38
N ILE A 468 -12.12 2.11 -4.92
CA ILE A 468 -12.16 3.10 -3.84
C ILE A 468 -11.93 4.48 -4.45
N MET A 469 -12.82 5.42 -4.18
CA MET A 469 -12.72 6.81 -4.62
C MET A 469 -12.93 7.75 -3.44
N THR A 470 -11.95 8.58 -3.13
CA THR A 470 -12.05 9.58 -2.06
C THR A 470 -11.74 10.98 -2.59
N SER A 471 -12.29 12.01 -1.98
CA SER A 471 -12.05 13.39 -2.41
C SER A 471 -12.33 14.41 -1.32
N GLY A 472 -11.41 15.34 -1.13
CA GLY A 472 -11.42 16.33 -0.05
C GLY A 472 -10.01 16.85 0.23
N GLY A 473 -9.91 18.08 0.72
CA GLY A 473 -8.63 18.66 1.13
C GLY A 473 -8.18 18.25 2.53
N GLU A 474 -7.09 18.88 2.95
CA GLU A 474 -6.62 18.97 4.35
C GLU A 474 -7.68 19.55 5.29
N ILE A 475 -7.59 19.17 6.57
CA ILE A 475 -8.29 19.86 7.66
C ILE A 475 -7.23 20.47 8.59
N GLY A 476 -7.20 21.80 8.64
CA GLY A 476 -6.35 22.53 9.58
C GLY A 476 -4.84 22.50 9.27
N GLY A 477 -4.43 22.13 8.05
CA GLY A 477 -3.02 21.99 7.66
C GLY A 477 -2.41 20.62 7.96
N ASN A 478 -3.21 19.65 8.38
CA ASN A 478 -2.83 18.24 8.49
C ASN A 478 -3.12 17.50 7.18
N GLU A 479 -2.58 16.29 7.05
CA GLU A 479 -2.83 15.36 5.95
C GLU A 479 -4.31 15.27 5.54
N GLY A 480 -4.56 15.21 4.22
CA GLY A 480 -5.89 15.27 3.62
C GLY A 480 -6.53 13.90 3.39
N SER A 481 -7.36 13.78 2.35
CA SER A 481 -8.09 12.54 2.08
C SER A 481 -7.22 11.34 1.69
N TYR A 482 -7.50 10.18 2.29
CA TYR A 482 -6.82 8.91 2.00
C TYR A 482 -7.75 7.94 1.27
N ALA A 483 -7.25 7.16 0.29
CA ALA A 483 -8.05 6.05 -0.26
C ALA A 483 -7.87 4.77 0.57
N ILE A 484 -6.63 4.39 0.92
CA ILE A 484 -6.33 3.29 1.85
C ILE A 484 -5.29 3.78 2.87
N ALA A 485 -5.60 3.65 4.17
CA ALA A 485 -4.71 3.99 5.27
C ALA A 485 -4.51 2.82 6.25
N ALA A 486 -3.29 2.68 6.75
CA ALA A 486 -2.93 1.81 7.86
C ALA A 486 -2.12 2.61 8.89
N LEU A 487 -2.70 2.85 10.06
CA LEU A 487 -2.20 3.77 11.08
C LEU A 487 -1.91 2.98 12.36
N SER A 488 -0.64 2.69 12.63
CA SER A 488 -0.20 2.13 13.91
C SER A 488 0.37 3.24 14.77
N PHE A 489 -0.40 3.76 15.73
CA PHE A 489 0.12 4.68 16.72
C PHE A 489 0.89 3.96 17.85
N GLY A 490 1.52 2.83 17.53
CA GLY A 490 2.40 2.07 18.41
C GLY A 490 3.71 1.69 17.71
N SER A 491 4.34 0.62 18.21
CA SER A 491 5.42 -0.09 17.53
C SER A 491 4.94 -1.28 16.69
N GLY A 492 3.61 -1.39 16.50
CA GLY A 492 2.99 -2.34 15.60
C GLY A 492 3.35 -2.09 14.15
N LEU A 493 3.15 -3.11 13.32
CA LEU A 493 3.31 -2.99 11.87
C LEU A 493 2.09 -2.27 11.29
N ALA A 494 2.33 -1.20 10.53
CA ALA A 494 1.34 -0.63 9.61
C ALA A 494 1.50 -1.29 8.22
N SER A 495 0.47 -2.00 7.76
CA SER A 495 0.55 -2.84 6.55
C SER A 495 -0.58 -2.55 5.57
N ILE A 496 -0.20 -2.38 4.29
CA ILE A 496 -1.13 -2.25 3.16
C ILE A 496 -0.84 -3.35 2.12
N GLU A 497 -1.86 -4.14 1.78
CA GLU A 497 -1.85 -5.12 0.67
C GLU A 497 -2.88 -4.69 -0.39
N GLN A 498 -2.42 -4.11 -1.49
CA GLN A 498 -3.23 -3.89 -2.69
C GLN A 498 -3.00 -5.04 -3.68
N ALA A 499 -3.69 -6.15 -3.47
CA ALA A 499 -3.64 -7.34 -4.33
C ALA A 499 -4.46 -7.20 -5.63
N GLY A 500 -5.26 -6.14 -5.76
CA GLY A 500 -6.01 -5.80 -6.96
C GLY A 500 -6.96 -4.62 -6.75
N GLY A 501 -7.55 -4.12 -7.85
CA GLY A 501 -8.50 -3.00 -7.81
C GLY A 501 -7.86 -1.63 -7.96
N SER A 502 -8.65 -0.57 -7.75
CA SER A 502 -8.19 0.81 -7.82
C SER A 502 -8.47 1.57 -6.53
N ALA A 503 -7.51 2.40 -6.13
CA ALA A 503 -7.60 3.36 -5.03
C ALA A 503 -7.28 4.76 -5.60
N THR A 504 -8.26 5.65 -5.60
CA THR A 504 -8.11 7.01 -6.15
C THR A 504 -8.48 8.04 -5.09
N THR A 505 -7.63 9.04 -4.89
CA THR A 505 -7.92 10.22 -4.04
C THR A 505 -7.71 11.52 -4.81
N ALA A 506 -8.40 12.59 -4.39
CA ALA A 506 -8.27 13.93 -4.98
C ALA A 506 -8.39 15.02 -3.92
N GLY A 507 -7.31 15.78 -3.69
CA GLY A 507 -7.24 16.79 -2.64
C GLY A 507 -5.87 17.45 -2.48
N ALA A 508 -5.82 18.50 -1.68
CA ALA A 508 -4.56 18.95 -1.10
C ALA A 508 -4.12 17.96 0.00
N GLN A 509 -2.82 17.64 0.07
CA GLN A 509 -2.23 16.66 0.99
C GLN A 509 -2.90 15.27 0.99
N SER A 510 -3.53 14.89 -0.12
CA SER A 510 -4.24 13.61 -0.24
C SER A 510 -3.30 12.46 -0.66
N HIS A 511 -3.44 11.28 -0.07
CA HIS A 511 -2.60 10.12 -0.38
C HIS A 511 -3.42 8.89 -0.80
N ALA A 512 -3.08 8.22 -1.91
CA ALA A 512 -3.87 7.05 -2.34
C ALA A 512 -3.60 5.84 -1.43
N LEU A 513 -2.34 5.56 -1.12
CA LEU A 513 -1.91 4.63 -0.07
C LEU A 513 -1.15 5.40 1.01
N TYR A 514 -1.56 5.28 2.28
CA TYR A 514 -0.90 5.94 3.42
C TYR A 514 -0.63 4.97 4.57
N ALA A 515 0.64 4.65 4.80
CA ALA A 515 1.07 3.80 5.91
C ALA A 515 1.84 4.66 6.94
N LEU A 516 1.46 4.57 8.21
CA LEU A 516 2.10 5.27 9.32
C LEU A 516 2.31 4.30 10.49
N SER A 517 3.54 4.15 10.98
CA SER A 517 3.82 3.51 12.27
C SER A 517 4.74 4.40 13.10
N ILE A 518 4.26 4.95 14.22
CA ILE A 518 5.00 6.01 14.93
C ILE A 518 6.21 5.53 15.75
N PHE A 519 6.30 4.22 16.06
CA PHE A 519 7.43 3.60 16.74
C PHE A 519 7.82 2.24 16.12
N GLY A 520 7.36 1.96 14.89
CA GLY A 520 7.52 0.67 14.23
C GLY A 520 7.73 0.82 12.72
N ASN A 521 7.62 -0.30 12.02
CA ASN A 521 7.85 -0.37 10.58
C ASN A 521 6.56 -0.15 9.78
N THR A 522 6.72 0.21 8.51
CA THR A 522 5.63 0.13 7.52
C THR A 522 5.91 -0.96 6.49
N MET A 523 4.84 -1.48 5.88
CA MET A 523 4.90 -2.40 4.76
C MET A 523 3.81 -2.06 3.75
N VAL A 524 4.18 -1.83 2.49
CA VAL A 524 3.21 -1.60 1.40
C VAL A 524 3.52 -2.53 0.24
N THR A 525 2.53 -3.33 -0.14
CA THR A 525 2.64 -4.29 -1.25
C THR A 525 1.52 -4.04 -2.26
N GLN A 526 1.88 -3.94 -3.54
CA GLN A 526 0.94 -3.75 -4.64
C GLN A 526 1.21 -4.76 -5.77
N ALA A 527 0.19 -5.55 -6.13
CA ALA A 527 0.27 -6.55 -7.19
C ALA A 527 -0.03 -5.97 -8.58
N ALA A 528 0.44 -6.65 -9.64
CA ALA A 528 0.19 -6.30 -11.03
C ALA A 528 -1.29 -6.04 -11.34
N GLY A 529 -1.55 -4.97 -12.10
CA GLY A 529 -2.90 -4.54 -12.48
C GLY A 529 -3.68 -3.78 -11.40
N SER A 530 -3.11 -3.61 -10.20
CA SER A 530 -3.62 -2.67 -9.20
C SER A 530 -3.27 -1.22 -9.57
N SER A 531 -4.00 -0.26 -8.99
CA SER A 531 -3.76 1.16 -9.25
C SER A 531 -3.97 2.03 -8.00
N ALA A 532 -3.00 2.89 -7.70
CA ALA A 532 -3.05 3.91 -6.66
C ALA A 532 -2.82 5.29 -7.31
N VAL A 533 -3.81 6.19 -7.24
CA VAL A 533 -3.77 7.48 -7.93
C VAL A 533 -4.18 8.60 -6.98
N ALA A 534 -3.27 9.52 -6.70
CA ALA A 534 -3.55 10.76 -5.98
C ALA A 534 -3.47 11.95 -6.93
N THR A 535 -4.29 12.98 -6.70
CA THR A 535 -4.27 14.21 -7.49
C THR A 535 -4.48 15.44 -6.62
N GLY A 536 -3.68 16.49 -6.86
CA GLY A 536 -3.75 17.76 -6.12
C GLY A 536 -2.40 18.24 -5.61
N ALA A 537 -2.41 19.27 -4.77
CA ALA A 537 -1.19 19.86 -4.21
C ALA A 537 -0.65 19.00 -3.05
N LYS A 538 0.67 18.81 -2.96
CA LYS A 538 1.33 17.94 -1.95
C LYS A 538 0.74 16.50 -1.87
N ALA A 539 0.18 15.98 -2.96
CA ALA A 539 -0.53 14.70 -3.01
C ALA A 539 0.35 13.56 -3.58
N SER A 540 0.61 12.51 -2.81
CA SER A 540 1.45 11.36 -3.22
C SER A 540 0.62 10.11 -3.54
N GLY A 541 1.05 9.31 -4.52
CA GLY A 541 0.41 8.03 -4.81
C GLY A 541 0.58 7.03 -3.65
N LEU A 542 1.77 6.98 -3.07
CA LEU A 542 2.09 6.25 -1.85
C LEU A 542 2.90 7.15 -0.91
N ARG A 543 2.50 7.22 0.37
CA ARG A 543 3.30 7.82 1.45
C ARG A 543 3.43 6.83 2.61
N ALA A 544 4.65 6.54 3.06
CA ALA A 544 4.95 5.52 4.07
C ALA A 544 5.93 6.06 5.11
N LEU A 545 5.47 6.16 6.36
CA LEU A 545 6.18 6.77 7.49
C LEU A 545 6.46 5.73 8.58
N ALA A 546 7.72 5.36 8.74
CA ALA A 546 8.22 4.62 9.88
C ALA A 546 8.84 5.60 10.89
N GLY A 547 8.45 5.48 12.15
CA GLY A 547 8.94 6.32 13.23
C GLY A 547 10.38 6.01 13.66
N PRO A 548 10.86 6.63 14.75
CA PRO A 548 12.27 6.53 15.15
C PRO A 548 12.76 5.09 15.35
N GLY A 549 13.76 4.68 14.56
CA GLY A 549 14.32 3.32 14.54
C GLY A 549 13.51 2.29 13.75
N GLY A 550 12.43 2.70 13.08
CA GLY A 550 11.68 1.91 12.12
C GLY A 550 12.13 2.16 10.68
N GLY A 551 11.80 1.21 9.79
CA GLY A 551 12.05 1.31 8.35
C GLY A 551 10.83 0.92 7.51
N ASN A 552 10.90 1.19 6.21
CA ASN A 552 9.81 0.95 5.26
C ASN A 552 10.14 -0.22 4.32
N GLU A 553 9.17 -1.12 4.07
CA GLU A 553 9.27 -2.10 2.98
C GLU A 553 8.17 -1.88 1.94
N VAL A 554 8.55 -1.41 0.75
CA VAL A 554 7.67 -1.04 -0.35
C VAL A 554 7.94 -1.94 -1.55
N THR A 555 6.93 -2.68 -2.01
CA THR A 555 7.01 -3.52 -3.22
C THR A 555 5.83 -3.24 -4.13
N LEU A 556 6.10 -2.74 -5.34
CA LEU A 556 5.10 -2.25 -6.27
C LEU A 556 5.25 -2.93 -7.63
N ASP A 557 4.19 -3.55 -8.13
CA ASP A 557 4.11 -4.15 -9.48
C ASP A 557 2.91 -3.61 -10.28
N GLY A 558 2.17 -2.63 -9.72
CA GLY A 558 1.02 -1.97 -10.34
C GLY A 558 1.29 -0.50 -10.68
N LYS A 559 0.22 0.28 -10.88
CA LYS A 559 0.31 1.71 -11.17
C LYS A 559 0.31 2.54 -9.88
N VAL A 560 1.23 3.50 -9.79
CA VAL A 560 1.25 4.55 -8.75
C VAL A 560 1.41 5.92 -9.42
N THR A 561 0.51 6.87 -9.13
CA THR A 561 0.53 8.23 -9.70
C THR A 561 0.29 9.27 -8.62
N ALA A 562 1.08 10.35 -8.62
CA ALA A 562 0.95 11.48 -7.71
C ALA A 562 0.36 12.74 -8.36
N GLY A 563 0.02 13.70 -7.49
CA GLY A 563 -0.09 15.11 -7.81
C GLY A 563 1.28 15.79 -7.67
N SER A 564 1.33 16.96 -7.00
CA SER A 564 2.55 17.76 -6.89
C SER A 564 3.52 17.32 -5.76
N ALA A 565 3.53 16.03 -5.40
CA ALA A 565 4.48 15.43 -4.46
C ALA A 565 5.13 14.19 -5.12
N PRO A 566 6.10 13.51 -4.46
CA PRO A 566 6.66 12.28 -4.99
C PRO A 566 5.60 11.18 -5.19
N ALA A 567 5.75 10.36 -6.23
CA ALA A 567 4.83 9.23 -6.50
C ALA A 567 4.92 8.16 -5.41
N VAL A 568 6.15 7.81 -5.03
CA VAL A 568 6.49 6.99 -3.86
C VAL A 568 7.27 7.88 -2.91
N HIS A 569 6.75 8.06 -1.70
CA HIS A 569 7.38 8.84 -0.65
C HIS A 569 7.55 7.96 0.60
N THR A 570 8.79 7.74 1.02
CA THR A 570 9.13 6.97 2.22
C THR A 570 9.86 7.86 3.23
N ILE A 571 9.72 7.58 4.52
CA ILE A 571 10.41 8.29 5.61
C ILE A 571 10.68 7.25 6.70
N GLY A 572 11.94 7.01 7.10
CA GLY A 572 12.22 6.08 8.20
C GLY A 572 13.71 5.94 8.53
N SER A 573 14.08 6.25 9.78
CA SER A 573 15.48 6.37 10.22
C SER A 573 16.28 5.05 10.27
N ALA A 574 15.71 3.93 9.82
CA ALA A 574 16.40 2.67 9.61
C ALA A 574 16.49 2.29 8.12
N GLY A 575 16.17 3.24 7.23
CA GLY A 575 16.13 3.07 5.78
C GLY A 575 14.83 2.48 5.24
N SER A 576 14.70 2.63 3.93
CA SER A 576 13.54 2.24 3.12
C SER A 576 13.96 1.30 2.00
N LYS A 577 13.37 0.10 1.99
CA LYS A 577 13.57 -0.89 0.92
C LYS A 577 12.44 -0.77 -0.10
N ILE A 578 12.75 -0.21 -1.26
CA ILE A 578 11.81 0.08 -2.34
C ILE A 578 12.09 -0.86 -3.53
N THR A 579 11.08 -1.61 -3.97
CA THR A 579 11.17 -2.54 -5.10
C THR A 579 10.09 -2.24 -6.12
N ILE A 580 10.49 -1.80 -7.31
CA ILE A 580 9.61 -1.49 -8.45
C ILE A 580 9.70 -2.63 -9.46
N GLY A 581 8.71 -3.51 -9.45
CA GLY A 581 8.57 -4.67 -10.32
C GLY A 581 8.37 -4.32 -11.80
N SER A 582 8.56 -5.30 -12.68
CA SER A 582 8.60 -5.07 -14.13
C SER A 582 7.25 -4.75 -14.77
N ALA A 583 6.13 -4.96 -14.07
CA ALA A 583 4.80 -4.52 -14.52
C ALA A 583 4.40 -3.14 -13.96
N ALA A 584 5.22 -2.56 -13.08
CA ALA A 584 4.90 -1.29 -12.44
C ALA A 584 4.96 -0.09 -13.39
N GLU A 585 4.09 0.90 -13.13
CA GLU A 585 4.16 2.24 -13.71
C GLU A 585 4.11 3.27 -12.58
N ILE A 586 5.26 3.88 -12.28
CA ILE A 586 5.42 4.96 -11.29
C ILE A 586 5.47 6.29 -12.03
N ASP A 587 4.51 7.17 -11.75
CA ASP A 587 4.30 8.44 -12.45
C ASP A 587 4.35 9.61 -11.46
N GLY A 588 5.54 10.20 -11.33
CA GLY A 588 5.84 11.43 -10.59
C GLY A 588 5.91 12.67 -11.48
N SER A 589 5.48 12.60 -12.75
CA SER A 589 5.65 13.68 -13.74
C SER A 589 5.00 15.02 -13.35
N ALA A 590 4.03 15.00 -12.43
CA ALA A 590 3.36 16.19 -11.92
C ALA A 590 4.15 16.97 -10.84
N SER A 591 5.15 16.34 -10.21
CA SER A 591 6.10 16.98 -9.28
C SER A 591 7.52 17.07 -9.84
N GLY A 592 7.87 16.18 -10.77
CA GLY A 592 9.24 15.95 -11.23
C GLY A 592 9.95 14.83 -10.46
N THR A 593 9.40 14.35 -9.33
CA THR A 593 10.03 13.32 -8.49
C THR A 593 9.17 12.05 -8.47
N ALA A 594 9.73 10.92 -8.88
CA ALA A 594 9.07 9.62 -8.79
C ALA A 594 9.25 8.98 -7.42
N ILE A 595 10.47 8.99 -6.89
CA ILE A 595 10.82 8.36 -5.60
C ILE A 595 11.54 9.40 -4.73
N ARG A 596 11.13 9.51 -3.48
CA ARG A 596 11.78 10.32 -2.44
C ARG A 596 11.80 9.56 -1.12
N ASP A 597 12.96 9.51 -0.47
CA ASP A 597 13.06 9.10 0.94
C ASP A 597 13.41 10.33 1.82
N GLY A 598 12.91 10.37 3.06
CA GLY A 598 13.35 11.29 4.12
C GLY A 598 12.64 12.66 4.30
N ASP A 599 12.11 13.26 3.23
CA ASP A 599 11.52 14.64 3.19
C ASP A 599 10.18 14.79 3.92
N SER A 600 10.22 15.05 5.22
CA SER A 600 9.05 14.88 6.08
C SER A 600 7.93 15.89 5.82
N ASP A 601 8.28 17.14 5.47
CA ASP A 601 7.33 18.24 5.30
C ASP A 601 7.12 18.73 3.85
N LEU A 602 7.86 18.17 2.89
CA LEU A 602 7.87 18.54 1.46
C LEU A 602 8.43 19.95 1.23
N ASP A 603 9.60 20.25 1.79
CA ASP A 603 10.46 21.41 1.46
C ASP A 603 11.69 21.07 0.59
N ALA A 604 11.92 19.77 0.36
CA ALA A 604 13.00 19.17 -0.42
C ALA A 604 14.38 19.06 0.27
N ALA A 605 14.44 19.18 1.59
CA ALA A 605 15.49 18.58 2.42
C ALA A 605 15.07 17.19 2.94
N ASP A 606 16.00 16.43 3.51
CA ASP A 606 15.73 15.24 4.33
C ASP A 606 16.06 15.51 5.81
N GLU A 607 15.09 15.24 6.71
CA GLU A 607 15.24 15.40 8.16
C GLU A 607 15.47 14.09 8.93
N THR A 608 15.29 12.95 8.27
CA THR A 608 15.17 11.63 8.92
C THR A 608 16.35 10.72 8.61
N GLY A 609 16.82 10.75 7.36
CA GLY A 609 17.90 9.92 6.81
C GLY A 609 17.70 8.41 6.96
N GLY A 610 18.72 7.67 6.55
CA GLY A 610 18.89 6.24 6.82
C GLY A 610 19.01 5.39 5.56
N ASN A 611 20.01 4.51 5.57
CA ASN A 611 20.45 3.67 4.45
C ASN A 611 19.32 2.92 3.72
N SER A 612 18.90 3.49 2.61
CA SER A 612 17.80 3.06 1.76
C SER A 612 18.27 2.23 0.57
N THR A 613 17.33 1.53 -0.08
CA THR A 613 17.63 0.73 -1.27
C THR A 613 16.47 0.76 -2.24
N ALA A 614 16.68 1.34 -3.42
CA ALA A 614 15.76 1.32 -4.54
C ALA A 614 16.19 0.28 -5.58
N THR A 615 15.29 -0.64 -5.94
CA THR A 615 15.50 -1.59 -7.06
C THR A 615 14.43 -1.39 -8.12
N LEU A 616 14.85 -1.05 -9.33
CA LEU A 616 14.00 -0.57 -10.42
C LEU A 616 14.03 -1.56 -11.59
N ALA A 617 12.85 -2.05 -11.98
CA ALA A 617 12.66 -2.92 -13.14
C ALA A 617 11.44 -2.55 -14.03
N GLY A 618 10.56 -1.66 -13.54
CA GLY A 618 9.36 -1.20 -14.23
C GLY A 618 9.55 0.11 -15.00
N LYS A 619 8.44 0.82 -15.28
CA LYS A 619 8.49 2.19 -15.80
C LYS A 619 8.46 3.19 -14.64
N VAL A 620 9.41 4.11 -14.61
CA VAL A 620 9.53 5.20 -13.63
C VAL A 620 9.69 6.52 -14.38
N THR A 621 8.82 7.50 -14.10
CA THR A 621 8.85 8.83 -14.71
C THR A 621 8.90 9.90 -13.61
N GLY A 622 9.94 10.73 -13.63
CA GLY A 622 10.37 11.60 -12.55
C GLY A 622 11.61 11.05 -11.83
N ASP A 623 12.33 11.93 -11.14
CA ASP A 623 13.61 11.68 -10.50
C ASP A 623 13.52 10.67 -9.34
N VAL A 624 14.66 10.04 -9.05
CA VAL A 624 14.89 9.24 -7.83
C VAL A 624 15.85 10.04 -6.96
N VAL A 625 15.43 10.35 -5.73
CA VAL A 625 16.21 11.13 -4.74
C VAL A 625 16.17 10.37 -3.43
N MET A 626 17.30 9.85 -2.97
CA MET A 626 17.32 8.96 -1.80
C MET A 626 17.55 9.75 -0.50
N GLY A 627 18.40 10.78 -0.50
CA GLY A 627 18.55 11.69 0.65
C GLY A 627 19.70 11.27 1.55
N LEU A 628 19.63 11.57 2.85
CA LEU A 628 20.78 11.40 3.75
C LEU A 628 20.99 9.94 4.15
N GLY A 629 22.05 9.31 3.68
CA GLY A 629 22.42 7.96 4.09
C GLY A 629 23.35 7.31 3.09
N ASN A 630 23.86 6.11 3.38
CA ASN A 630 24.56 5.33 2.35
C ASN A 630 23.53 4.44 1.65
N ASP A 631 23.05 4.93 0.52
CA ASP A 631 21.90 4.43 -0.22
C ASP A 631 22.32 3.64 -1.47
N ILE A 632 21.41 2.76 -1.92
CA ILE A 632 21.70 1.81 -2.99
C ILE A 632 20.60 1.86 -4.06
N ILE A 633 20.93 2.32 -5.26
CA ILE A 633 20.03 2.43 -6.40
C ILE A 633 20.43 1.40 -7.47
N ASN A 634 19.53 0.45 -7.76
CA ASN A 634 19.74 -0.62 -8.73
C ASN A 634 18.77 -0.48 -9.92
N LEU A 635 19.25 -0.01 -11.07
CA LEU A 635 18.49 -0.05 -12.31
C LEU A 635 18.77 -1.35 -13.07
N THR A 636 17.78 -2.26 -13.04
CA THR A 636 17.89 -3.65 -13.51
C THR A 636 17.09 -3.95 -14.78
N GLY A 637 16.15 -3.06 -15.13
CA GLY A 637 15.24 -3.26 -16.25
C GLY A 637 14.25 -2.11 -16.41
N GLY A 638 13.36 -2.23 -17.40
CA GLY A 638 12.31 -1.25 -17.63
C GLY A 638 12.80 0.06 -18.25
N VAL A 639 12.20 1.17 -17.84
CA VAL A 639 12.53 2.53 -18.33
C VAL A 639 12.54 3.49 -17.15
N LEU A 640 13.65 4.19 -16.94
CA LEU A 640 13.76 5.34 -16.05
C LEU A 640 13.85 6.62 -16.90
N ASP A 641 12.94 7.56 -16.64
CA ASP A 641 12.79 8.85 -17.31
C ASP A 641 12.84 9.94 -16.22
N GLY A 642 14.06 10.24 -15.77
CA GLY A 642 14.35 11.07 -14.59
C GLY A 642 15.81 10.88 -14.12
N ASP A 643 16.35 11.90 -13.46
CA ASP A 643 17.71 11.85 -12.91
C ASP A 643 17.76 10.97 -11.64
N VAL A 644 18.94 10.45 -11.32
CA VAL A 644 19.23 9.72 -10.08
C VAL A 644 20.14 10.59 -9.22
N TYR A 645 19.66 10.91 -8.04
CA TYR A 645 20.46 11.50 -6.97
C TYR A 645 20.63 10.42 -5.90
N GLY A 646 21.87 10.25 -5.44
CA GLY A 646 22.14 9.60 -4.18
C GLY A 646 21.51 10.42 -3.05
N ASP A 647 22.17 11.51 -2.71
CA ASP A 647 21.73 12.47 -1.70
C ASP A 647 20.56 13.38 -2.14
N ASP A 648 20.30 14.41 -1.32
CA ASP A 648 19.50 15.56 -1.70
C ASP A 648 20.13 16.33 -2.89
N ARG A 649 19.28 16.96 -3.72
CA ARG A 649 19.72 17.80 -4.86
C ARG A 649 20.56 19.03 -4.48
N SER A 650 20.88 19.22 -3.20
CA SER A 650 21.64 20.34 -2.67
C SER A 650 22.63 19.81 -1.64
N ALA A 651 23.85 19.57 -2.13
CA ALA A 651 24.94 18.96 -1.40
C ALA A 651 25.14 19.57 0.00
N SER A 652 25.28 18.71 1.02
CA SER A 652 25.39 19.02 2.44
C SER A 652 26.53 18.25 3.12
N ALA A 653 26.96 18.68 4.30
CA ALA A 653 27.97 17.95 5.09
C ALA A 653 27.39 16.76 5.88
N ALA A 654 26.15 16.35 5.61
CA ALA A 654 25.48 15.19 6.18
C ALA A 654 25.21 14.09 5.14
N ASP A 655 25.56 14.37 3.88
CA ASP A 655 25.52 13.49 2.72
C ASP A 655 26.31 12.18 2.96
N GLY A 656 25.94 11.11 2.25
CA GLY A 656 26.40 9.74 2.49
C GLY A 656 27.49 9.22 1.54
N ASP A 657 27.76 7.90 1.57
CA ASP A 657 28.52 7.23 0.50
C ASP A 657 27.57 6.30 -0.26
N ASP A 658 27.18 6.67 -1.48
CA ASP A 658 26.10 6.07 -2.25
C ASP A 658 26.55 5.09 -3.32
N SER A 659 25.63 4.22 -3.75
CA SER A 659 25.90 3.23 -4.79
C SER A 659 24.80 3.15 -5.85
N PHE A 660 25.16 3.53 -7.09
CA PHE A 660 24.31 3.35 -8.26
C PHE A 660 24.83 2.21 -9.15
N THR A 661 23.96 1.23 -9.43
CA THR A 661 24.24 0.14 -10.37
C THR A 661 23.24 0.15 -11.51
N TRP A 662 23.71 0.42 -12.73
CA TRP A 662 22.93 0.30 -13.96
C TRP A 662 23.34 -0.95 -14.75
N SER A 663 22.48 -1.96 -14.71
CA SER A 663 22.73 -3.30 -15.29
C SER A 663 21.73 -3.69 -16.39
N GLY A 664 20.64 -2.96 -16.55
CA GLY A 664 19.65 -3.20 -17.60
C GLY A 664 18.62 -2.08 -17.73
N GLY A 665 17.71 -2.24 -18.69
CA GLY A 665 16.67 -1.25 -18.99
C GLY A 665 17.16 -0.10 -19.89
N THR A 666 16.30 0.89 -20.08
CA THR A 666 16.62 2.15 -20.77
C THR A 666 16.59 3.30 -19.78
N TRP A 667 17.59 4.16 -19.89
CA TRP A 667 17.75 5.40 -19.15
C TRP A 667 18.41 6.39 -20.09
N LEU A 668 18.14 7.70 -19.94
CA LEU A 668 18.68 8.77 -20.81
C LEU A 668 18.90 10.05 -19.99
N SER A 669 19.30 9.88 -18.73
CA SER A 669 19.39 10.94 -17.71
C SER A 669 20.69 10.77 -16.90
N SER A 670 20.82 11.55 -15.83
CA SER A 670 22.07 11.81 -15.13
C SER A 670 22.14 11.13 -13.77
N PHE A 671 23.35 10.76 -13.34
CA PHE A 671 23.64 10.38 -11.96
C PHE A 671 24.41 11.52 -11.28
N PHE A 672 24.02 11.82 -10.05
CA PHE A 672 24.74 12.68 -9.12
C PHE A 672 24.90 11.90 -7.82
N GLY A 673 26.12 11.75 -7.31
CA GLY A 673 26.38 11.24 -5.96
C GLY A 673 25.99 12.29 -4.93
N GLY A 674 26.97 13.04 -4.42
CA GLY A 674 26.71 14.11 -3.46
C GLY A 674 27.98 14.74 -2.91
N ASN A 675 28.14 14.72 -1.58
CA ASN A 675 29.47 14.72 -0.97
C ASN A 675 29.66 13.39 -0.26
N GLY A 676 30.58 12.55 -0.72
CA GLY A 676 30.59 11.16 -0.31
C GLY A 676 31.80 10.38 -0.80
N SER A 677 31.75 9.06 -0.69
CA SER A 677 32.65 8.17 -1.44
C SER A 677 31.81 7.32 -2.39
N ASP A 678 31.28 7.98 -3.41
CA ASP A 678 30.19 7.50 -4.23
C ASP A 678 30.66 6.48 -5.27
N THR A 679 29.80 5.51 -5.60
CA THR A 679 30.15 4.42 -6.52
C THR A 679 29.08 4.21 -7.59
N ALA A 680 29.43 4.55 -8.84
CA ALA A 680 28.62 4.22 -10.01
C ALA A 680 29.20 3.00 -10.77
N THR A 681 28.36 2.00 -11.06
CA THR A 681 28.70 0.86 -11.92
C THR A 681 27.73 0.75 -13.09
N VAL A 682 28.24 0.94 -14.31
CA VAL A 682 27.46 0.84 -15.55
C VAL A 682 27.90 -0.40 -16.32
N SER A 683 26.96 -1.31 -16.54
CA SER A 683 27.12 -2.53 -17.36
C SER A 683 26.00 -2.74 -18.38
N ALA A 684 25.00 -1.86 -18.37
CA ALA A 684 23.92 -1.85 -19.33
C ALA A 684 24.43 -1.51 -20.74
N GLN A 685 24.15 -2.40 -21.70
CA GLN A 685 24.50 -2.24 -23.13
C GLN A 685 23.75 -1.10 -23.83
N SER A 686 22.88 -0.40 -23.11
CA SER A 686 22.14 0.80 -23.54
C SER A 686 22.85 2.11 -23.20
N TYR A 687 23.97 2.08 -22.47
CA TYR A 687 24.79 3.26 -22.22
C TYR A 687 25.41 3.76 -23.52
N ASP A 688 25.04 4.98 -23.93
CA ASP A 688 25.59 5.61 -25.15
C ASP A 688 26.73 6.61 -24.88
N GLY A 689 26.94 7.02 -23.62
CA GLY A 689 27.96 8.00 -23.20
C GLY A 689 27.72 9.46 -23.61
N THR A 690 26.75 9.73 -24.47
CA THR A 690 26.46 11.06 -25.02
C THR A 690 25.38 11.82 -24.26
N HIS A 691 24.39 11.12 -23.70
CA HIS A 691 23.25 11.72 -22.99
C HIS A 691 23.29 11.57 -21.45
N HIS A 692 24.32 10.90 -20.93
CA HIS A 692 24.45 10.57 -19.50
C HIS A 692 25.51 11.40 -18.84
N TYR A 693 25.12 12.36 -18.00
CA TYR A 693 26.03 13.06 -17.11
C TYR A 693 26.21 12.21 -15.85
N LEU A 694 27.44 11.78 -15.58
CA LEU A 694 27.83 10.95 -14.45
C LEU A 694 28.77 11.80 -13.58
N ASP A 695 28.23 12.32 -12.49
CA ASP A 695 28.90 13.20 -11.53
C ASP A 695 29.10 12.41 -10.22
N GLY A 696 30.34 12.24 -9.78
CA GLY A 696 30.62 11.63 -8.46
C GLY A 696 30.20 12.59 -7.35
N GLY A 697 30.69 13.82 -7.38
CA GLY A 697 30.30 14.82 -6.39
C GLY A 697 31.05 16.14 -6.48
N ASP A 698 32.12 16.26 -5.70
CA ASP A 698 32.70 17.56 -5.33
C ASP A 698 33.94 17.96 -6.15
N ASP A 699 35.01 17.16 -6.15
CA ASP A 699 36.16 17.34 -7.06
C ASP A 699 36.83 16.02 -7.52
N VAL A 700 38.17 15.95 -7.59
CA VAL A 700 38.94 14.78 -8.04
C VAL A 700 40.16 14.49 -7.15
N SER A 701 40.15 15.00 -5.91
CA SER A 701 41.23 14.94 -4.94
C SER A 701 40.80 14.27 -3.65
N THR A 702 41.55 13.23 -3.23
CA THR A 702 41.30 12.50 -1.98
C THR A 702 41.71 13.29 -0.70
N ALA A 703 41.56 14.60 -0.67
CA ALA A 703 42.22 15.50 0.29
C ALA A 703 41.41 15.73 1.58
N ASP A 704 40.09 15.80 1.45
CA ASP A 704 39.05 15.71 2.50
C ASP A 704 38.90 14.27 3.01
N GLY A 705 39.09 13.28 2.14
CA GLY A 705 38.91 11.86 2.41
C GLY A 705 37.68 11.24 1.75
N TRP A 706 37.01 12.00 0.88
CA TRP A 706 36.04 11.53 -0.10
C TRP A 706 36.78 10.93 -1.31
N THR A 707 36.18 9.95 -1.98
CA THR A 707 36.84 9.19 -3.06
C THR A 707 35.81 8.43 -3.89
N ASP A 708 35.46 9.00 -5.03
CA ASP A 708 34.42 8.52 -5.91
C ASP A 708 34.96 7.52 -6.94
N ARG A 709 34.11 6.56 -7.29
CA ARG A 709 34.44 5.43 -8.16
C ARG A 709 33.40 5.18 -9.25
N LEU A 710 33.76 5.50 -10.49
CA LEU A 710 33.05 5.04 -11.68
C LEU A 710 33.65 3.74 -12.20
N THR A 711 32.82 2.74 -12.49
CA THR A 711 33.22 1.52 -13.21
C THR A 711 32.30 1.30 -14.41
N LEU A 712 32.86 1.39 -15.62
CA LEU A 712 32.22 1.03 -16.88
C LEU A 712 32.63 -0.41 -17.21
N SER A 713 31.73 -1.38 -17.05
CA SER A 713 32.05 -2.82 -17.15
C SER A 713 31.31 -3.49 -18.32
N GLY A 714 32.07 -3.99 -19.30
CA GLY A 714 31.55 -4.71 -20.46
C GLY A 714 30.74 -3.86 -21.45
N VAL A 715 30.79 -2.53 -21.35
CA VAL A 715 30.06 -1.60 -22.25
C VAL A 715 30.85 -1.28 -23.51
N THR A 716 30.14 -1.00 -24.61
CA THR A 716 30.72 -0.42 -25.83
C THR A 716 30.03 0.90 -26.13
N ALA A 717 30.73 2.03 -26.01
CA ALA A 717 30.13 3.37 -26.05
C ALA A 717 31.07 4.44 -26.65
N SER A 718 30.48 5.57 -27.05
CA SER A 718 31.21 6.76 -27.52
C SER A 718 30.81 7.95 -26.65
N ALA A 719 31.56 8.21 -25.59
CA ALA A 719 31.22 9.22 -24.59
C ALA A 719 31.87 10.58 -24.86
N ASN A 720 31.27 11.62 -24.29
CA ASN A 720 31.99 12.86 -24.02
C ASN A 720 32.59 12.73 -22.61
N GLY A 721 33.89 12.94 -22.42
CA GLY A 721 34.48 12.94 -21.09
C GLY A 721 34.05 14.14 -20.26
N ALA A 722 33.56 15.23 -20.87
CA ALA A 722 32.85 16.30 -20.17
C ALA A 722 31.52 15.87 -19.51
N ASN A 723 31.06 14.64 -19.77
CA ASN A 723 29.94 14.01 -19.07
C ASN A 723 30.39 13.03 -17.96
N ILE A 724 31.69 12.83 -17.76
CA ILE A 724 32.27 11.99 -16.70
C ILE A 724 33.12 12.91 -15.83
N VAL A 725 32.54 13.42 -14.76
CA VAL A 725 33.12 14.48 -13.93
C VAL A 725 33.17 14.09 -12.48
N ASN A 726 34.11 14.67 -11.74
CA ASN A 726 34.30 14.46 -10.32
C ASN A 726 34.41 12.97 -9.94
N TRP A 727 35.43 12.28 -10.48
CA TRP A 727 35.72 10.89 -10.17
C TRP A 727 37.22 10.72 -9.90
N GLU A 728 37.63 10.47 -8.66
CA GLU A 728 39.01 10.08 -8.35
C GLU A 728 39.40 8.82 -9.14
N ILE A 729 38.49 7.85 -9.22
CA ILE A 729 38.76 6.54 -9.80
C ILE A 729 37.77 6.21 -10.93
N VAL A 730 38.23 6.33 -12.17
CA VAL A 730 37.50 5.83 -13.36
C VAL A 730 38.09 4.50 -13.78
N THR A 731 37.28 3.44 -13.84
CA THR A 731 37.70 2.11 -14.29
C THR A 731 36.92 1.68 -15.52
N LEU A 732 37.64 1.33 -16.59
CA LEU A 732 37.14 0.60 -17.75
C LEU A 732 37.46 -0.88 -17.53
N ASP A 733 36.44 -1.73 -17.48
CA ASP A 733 36.59 -3.15 -17.18
C ASP A 733 35.96 -4.02 -18.28
N ALA A 734 36.79 -4.67 -19.10
CA ALA A 734 36.38 -5.30 -20.36
C ALA A 734 35.49 -4.40 -21.26
N ALA A 735 35.70 -3.09 -21.22
CA ALA A 735 34.88 -2.08 -21.91
C ALA A 735 35.60 -1.50 -23.14
N ASP A 736 34.84 -1.08 -24.14
CA ASP A 736 35.30 -0.43 -25.37
C ASP A 736 34.74 0.99 -25.42
N LEU A 737 35.56 1.98 -25.07
CA LEU A 737 35.16 3.37 -24.90
C LEU A 737 35.90 4.29 -25.86
N THR A 738 35.17 5.03 -26.69
CA THR A 738 35.71 6.15 -27.45
C THR A 738 35.38 7.47 -26.75
N ILE A 739 36.36 8.36 -26.58
CA ILE A 739 36.15 9.72 -26.07
C ILE A 739 36.08 10.70 -27.25
N LEU A 740 34.94 11.39 -27.38
CA LEU A 740 34.59 12.20 -28.56
C LEU A 740 35.02 13.67 -28.49
N ASP A 741 35.09 14.23 -27.30
CA ASP A 741 35.46 15.62 -27.00
C ASP A 741 36.94 15.79 -26.63
N GLY A 742 37.69 14.69 -26.59
CA GLY A 742 39.15 14.67 -26.44
C GLY A 742 39.66 15.07 -25.06
N ALA A 743 38.83 15.02 -24.03
CA ALA A 743 39.24 15.33 -22.65
C ALA A 743 38.58 14.35 -21.66
N LEU A 744 39.28 14.04 -20.57
CA LEU A 744 38.72 13.35 -19.41
C LEU A 744 39.49 13.82 -18.16
N GLU A 745 38.80 13.88 -17.02
CA GLU A 745 39.40 14.25 -15.74
C GLU A 745 39.20 13.10 -14.73
N ALA A 746 40.26 12.80 -13.98
CA ALA A 746 40.29 11.80 -12.92
C ALA A 746 41.42 12.12 -11.92
N GLY A 747 41.48 11.39 -10.81
CA GLY A 747 42.45 11.62 -9.75
C GLY A 747 43.93 11.55 -10.19
N SER A 748 44.78 12.31 -9.49
CA SER A 748 46.22 12.45 -9.76
C SER A 748 47.11 11.88 -8.64
N GLU A 749 46.49 11.57 -7.52
CA GLU A 749 47.02 11.04 -6.28
C GLU A 749 47.37 9.55 -6.40
N PRO A 750 48.21 8.99 -5.51
CA PRO A 750 48.48 7.56 -5.50
C PRO A 750 47.19 6.73 -5.43
N GLU A 751 47.11 5.67 -6.24
CA GLU A 751 45.96 4.75 -6.32
C GLU A 751 44.67 5.33 -6.97
N THR A 752 44.72 6.58 -7.46
CA THR A 752 43.64 7.24 -8.24
C THR A 752 44.00 7.44 -9.71
N GLY A 753 43.00 7.75 -10.54
CA GLY A 753 43.12 8.00 -11.99
C GLY A 753 42.24 7.10 -12.86
N LEU A 754 42.64 6.94 -14.12
CA LEU A 754 41.98 6.10 -15.12
C LEU A 754 42.64 4.71 -15.23
N PHE A 755 41.85 3.66 -15.03
CA PHE A 755 42.31 2.28 -15.04
C PHE A 755 41.64 1.50 -16.18
N LEU A 756 42.44 0.86 -17.03
CA LEU A 756 41.99 -0.06 -18.08
C LEU A 756 42.30 -1.50 -17.68
N THR A 757 41.25 -2.29 -17.44
CA THR A 757 41.35 -3.68 -16.97
C THR A 757 40.62 -4.69 -17.86
N ASN A 758 41.05 -5.96 -17.78
CA ASN A 758 40.36 -7.13 -18.34
C ASN A 758 40.04 -7.05 -19.84
N GLY A 759 40.97 -6.50 -20.63
CA GLY A 759 40.84 -6.40 -22.08
C GLY A 759 40.07 -5.16 -22.56
N SER A 760 40.13 -4.07 -21.79
CA SER A 760 39.48 -2.82 -22.18
C SER A 760 40.22 -2.12 -23.32
N VAL A 761 39.46 -1.36 -24.11
CA VAL A 761 39.96 -0.48 -25.16
C VAL A 761 39.50 0.94 -24.84
N LEU A 762 40.45 1.88 -24.77
CA LEU A 762 40.17 3.32 -24.79
C LEU A 762 40.61 3.86 -26.14
N ASN A 763 39.72 4.54 -26.86
CA ASN A 763 40.06 5.28 -28.06
C ASN A 763 39.99 6.79 -27.78
N GLY A 764 41.13 7.46 -27.93
CA GLY A 764 41.28 8.90 -27.73
C GLY A 764 40.76 9.78 -28.88
N SER A 765 40.31 9.21 -30.00
CA SER A 765 39.99 9.93 -31.23
C SER A 765 41.18 10.79 -31.73
N ASP A 766 40.97 11.85 -32.50
CA ASP A 766 42.03 12.69 -33.08
C ASP A 766 42.99 13.36 -32.04
N ALA A 767 42.55 13.52 -30.79
CA ALA A 767 43.34 14.09 -29.69
C ALA A 767 42.69 13.78 -28.34
N PHE A 768 43.52 13.49 -27.32
CA PHE A 768 43.05 13.17 -25.96
C PHE A 768 43.88 13.86 -24.88
N ALA A 769 43.22 14.42 -23.87
CA ALA A 769 43.85 14.98 -22.69
C ALA A 769 43.21 14.39 -21.42
N LEU A 770 43.95 13.49 -20.77
CA LEU A 770 43.65 13.05 -19.41
C LEU A 770 44.31 14.00 -18.40
N THR A 771 43.49 14.69 -17.62
CA THR A 771 43.92 15.20 -16.32
C THR A 771 43.85 14.03 -15.33
N GLY A 772 44.99 13.59 -14.78
CA GLY A 772 45.06 12.46 -13.85
C GLY A 772 46.16 11.46 -14.17
N ASN A 773 46.22 10.35 -13.41
CA ASN A 773 47.07 9.19 -13.74
C ASN A 773 46.36 8.23 -14.70
N MET A 774 47.13 7.40 -15.42
CA MET A 774 46.62 6.27 -16.20
C MET A 774 47.34 4.98 -15.85
N ALA A 775 46.60 3.88 -15.76
CA ALA A 775 47.13 2.52 -15.68
C ALA A 775 46.46 1.60 -16.72
N ILE A 776 47.26 0.92 -17.54
CA ILE A 776 46.82 -0.01 -18.58
C ILE A 776 47.28 -1.42 -18.19
N ASP A 777 46.35 -2.36 -17.96
CA ASP A 777 46.70 -3.74 -17.64
C ASP A 777 47.28 -4.51 -18.84
N GLY A 778 47.89 -5.67 -18.58
CA GLY A 778 48.57 -6.49 -19.61
C GLY A 778 47.67 -7.10 -20.70
N THR A 779 46.36 -6.82 -20.68
CA THR A 779 45.40 -7.26 -21.69
C THR A 779 44.71 -6.12 -22.42
N SER A 780 44.86 -4.88 -21.93
CA SER A 780 44.11 -3.71 -22.39
C SER A 780 44.92 -2.81 -23.33
N GLN A 781 44.22 -1.93 -24.05
CA GLN A 781 44.79 -1.06 -25.09
C GLN A 781 44.32 0.38 -24.96
N PHE A 782 45.25 1.33 -25.09
CA PHE A 782 44.96 2.74 -25.37
C PHE A 782 45.29 3.04 -26.83
N ILE A 783 44.28 3.37 -27.63
CA ILE A 783 44.39 3.86 -29.01
C ILE A 783 44.56 5.38 -28.94
N ALA A 784 45.72 5.82 -29.40
CA ALA A 784 46.22 7.19 -29.39
C ALA A 784 46.58 7.60 -30.83
N PHE A 785 45.62 7.44 -31.74
CA PHE A 785 45.63 7.89 -33.13
C PHE A 785 44.19 8.18 -33.61
N GLY A 786 44.02 9.00 -34.66
CA GLY A 786 42.71 9.39 -35.23
C GLY A 786 42.25 8.52 -36.42
N GLU A 787 41.04 8.77 -36.96
CA GLU A 787 40.60 8.05 -38.18
C GLU A 787 41.30 8.52 -39.48
N ASP A 788 41.84 9.75 -39.47
CA ASP A 788 42.68 10.31 -40.54
C ASP A 788 44.17 10.17 -40.16
N ILE A 789 45.04 9.97 -41.16
CA ILE A 789 46.53 9.85 -41.02
C ILE A 789 47.25 11.16 -40.60
N ALA A 790 46.65 11.91 -39.68
CA ALA A 790 46.98 13.28 -39.35
C ALA A 790 47.45 13.40 -37.89
N SER A 791 48.56 14.12 -37.69
CA SER A 791 49.26 14.19 -36.39
C SER A 791 48.35 14.59 -35.22
N GLY A 792 48.00 13.60 -34.39
CA GLY A 792 47.23 13.74 -33.17
C GLY A 792 48.07 14.13 -31.95
N VAL A 793 47.40 14.55 -30.89
CA VAL A 793 48.04 14.94 -29.62
C VAL A 793 47.34 14.28 -28.45
N TYR A 794 48.09 13.47 -27.72
CA TYR A 794 47.64 12.66 -26.61
C TYR A 794 48.42 13.06 -25.36
N SER A 795 47.74 13.28 -24.24
CA SER A 795 48.40 13.75 -23.02
C SER A 795 47.78 13.15 -21.76
N ILE A 796 48.63 12.86 -20.79
CA ILE A 796 48.31 12.38 -19.45
C ILE A 796 49.06 13.29 -18.50
N SER A 797 48.38 14.08 -17.68
CA SER A 797 49.05 15.07 -16.81
C SER A 797 49.85 14.42 -15.68
N GLY A 798 49.38 13.28 -15.17
CA GLY A 798 50.01 12.48 -14.13
C GLY A 798 50.94 11.39 -14.65
N ASN A 799 51.01 10.29 -13.91
CA ASN A 799 51.85 9.12 -14.23
C ASN A 799 51.15 8.18 -15.22
N LEU A 800 51.92 7.49 -16.06
CA LEU A 800 51.45 6.37 -16.89
C LEU A 800 52.12 5.06 -16.46
N VAL A 801 51.32 4.08 -16.05
CA VAL A 801 51.74 2.69 -15.88
C VAL A 801 51.24 1.87 -17.07
N ASN A 802 52.13 1.48 -17.96
CA ASN A 802 51.80 0.68 -19.15
C ASN A 802 52.24 -0.78 -18.95
N ALA A 803 51.29 -1.68 -18.74
CA ALA A 803 51.52 -3.12 -18.83
C ALA A 803 50.98 -3.74 -20.14
N GLY A 804 50.04 -3.09 -20.81
CA GLY A 804 49.38 -3.54 -22.03
C GLY A 804 49.93 -2.89 -23.29
N THR A 805 49.01 -2.36 -24.11
CA THR A 805 49.35 -1.73 -25.39
C THR A 805 48.98 -0.25 -25.39
N VAL A 806 49.91 0.59 -25.86
CA VAL A 806 49.59 1.92 -26.41
C VAL A 806 49.78 1.84 -27.92
N ASP A 807 48.81 2.30 -28.69
CA ASP A 807 48.84 2.22 -30.14
C ASP A 807 48.70 3.59 -30.78
N MET A 808 49.70 3.99 -31.57
CA MET A 808 49.78 5.24 -32.31
C MET A 808 49.94 4.98 -33.83
N GLN A 809 49.64 3.77 -34.32
CA GLN A 809 49.81 3.41 -35.75
C GLN A 809 48.53 3.57 -36.58
N ASP A 810 48.23 4.80 -37.00
CA ASP A 810 47.24 5.10 -38.06
C ASP A 810 47.77 4.85 -39.49
N GLY A 811 49.08 4.65 -39.66
CA GLY A 811 49.77 4.62 -40.96
C GLY A 811 50.30 5.98 -41.42
N GLY A 812 50.18 7.00 -40.60
CA GLY A 812 50.71 8.35 -40.71
C GLY A 812 52.13 8.45 -40.13
N THR A 813 52.43 9.62 -39.55
CA THR A 813 53.58 9.90 -38.65
C THR A 813 53.40 11.29 -38.04
N GLY A 814 53.87 11.49 -36.82
CA GLY A 814 53.93 12.77 -36.12
C GLY A 814 53.03 12.87 -34.89
N ASP A 815 52.38 11.78 -34.50
CA ASP A 815 51.57 11.70 -33.28
C ASP A 815 52.45 11.87 -32.04
N VAL A 816 51.92 12.54 -31.01
CA VAL A 816 52.66 12.79 -29.78
C VAL A 816 51.87 12.34 -28.56
N LEU A 817 52.43 11.39 -27.81
CA LEU A 817 51.97 11.06 -26.46
C LEU A 817 52.84 11.79 -25.43
N SER A 818 52.22 12.58 -24.56
CA SER A 818 52.90 13.33 -23.51
C SER A 818 52.45 12.89 -22.12
N VAL A 819 53.37 12.28 -21.36
CA VAL A 819 53.19 11.92 -19.95
C VAL A 819 53.85 13.00 -19.10
N GLY A 820 53.06 13.75 -18.33
CA GLY A 820 53.54 14.84 -17.49
C GLY A 820 54.34 14.35 -16.27
N GLY A 821 53.93 13.23 -15.68
CA GLY A 821 54.61 12.54 -14.59
C GLY A 821 55.59 11.46 -15.06
N ASN A 822 55.70 10.39 -14.27
CA ASN A 822 56.60 9.27 -14.54
C ASN A 822 55.97 8.26 -15.53
N TYR A 823 56.80 7.59 -16.32
CA TYR A 823 56.40 6.47 -17.17
C TYR A 823 56.96 5.14 -16.63
N THR A 824 56.10 4.17 -16.34
CA THR A 824 56.53 2.83 -15.88
C THR A 824 56.01 1.76 -16.83
N GLY A 825 56.93 1.08 -17.53
CA GLY A 825 56.62 -0.05 -18.41
C GLY A 825 56.71 -1.41 -17.69
N ALA A 826 55.79 -2.34 -17.96
CA ALA A 826 55.85 -3.72 -17.46
C ALA A 826 56.33 -4.72 -18.53
N GLU A 827 56.70 -5.93 -18.10
CA GLU A 827 57.11 -7.02 -19.00
C GLU A 827 55.99 -7.34 -20.01
N ASN A 828 56.34 -7.35 -21.31
CA ASN A 828 55.44 -7.46 -22.47
C ASN A 828 54.60 -6.21 -22.82
N SER A 829 54.74 -5.09 -22.08
CA SER A 829 54.13 -3.82 -22.49
C SER A 829 54.68 -3.38 -23.85
N THR A 830 53.81 -2.90 -24.73
CA THR A 830 54.17 -2.50 -26.09
C THR A 830 53.65 -1.09 -26.40
N VAL A 831 54.46 -0.29 -27.11
CA VAL A 831 54.00 0.92 -27.78
C VAL A 831 54.22 0.75 -29.28
N TYR A 832 53.17 0.94 -30.06
CA TYR A 832 53.22 0.96 -31.52
C TYR A 832 53.33 2.41 -31.98
N ILE A 833 54.37 2.72 -32.77
CA ILE A 833 54.60 4.03 -33.41
C ILE A 833 54.91 3.84 -34.89
N ASP A 834 54.54 4.78 -35.74
CA ASP A 834 54.97 4.90 -37.11
C ASP A 834 56.26 5.75 -37.24
N THR A 835 57.18 5.33 -38.11
CA THR A 835 58.43 6.07 -38.37
C THR A 835 58.79 6.05 -39.85
N TYR A 836 58.92 7.23 -40.46
CA TYR A 836 59.33 7.37 -41.86
C TYR A 836 60.86 7.20 -42.03
N LEU A 837 61.37 5.98 -41.82
CA LEU A 837 62.80 5.64 -41.69
C LEU A 837 63.71 6.31 -42.75
N GLY A 838 64.45 7.34 -42.32
CA GLY A 838 65.36 8.16 -43.13
C GLY A 838 66.56 8.65 -42.31
N ASP A 839 66.85 9.95 -42.35
CA ASP A 839 67.91 10.60 -41.55
C ASP A 839 67.38 11.18 -40.22
N ASP A 840 68.19 11.93 -39.48
CA ASP A 840 67.85 12.50 -38.16
C ASP A 840 66.58 13.39 -38.16
N ALA A 841 66.17 13.91 -39.32
CA ALA A 841 65.00 14.77 -39.48
C ALA A 841 63.74 14.00 -39.92
N SER A 842 63.78 12.66 -39.92
CA SER A 842 62.64 11.82 -40.27
C SER A 842 61.45 12.07 -39.34
N PRO A 843 60.23 12.28 -39.87
CA PRO A 843 59.04 12.31 -39.03
C PRO A 843 58.78 10.91 -38.45
N THR A 844 58.28 10.92 -37.22
CA THR A 844 57.98 9.76 -36.40
C THR A 844 56.95 10.18 -35.38
N ASP A 845 56.16 9.23 -34.89
CA ASP A 845 55.44 9.45 -33.64
C ASP A 845 56.42 9.40 -32.47
N ARG A 846 56.06 10.05 -31.37
CA ARG A 846 56.99 10.30 -30.27
C ARG A 846 56.31 10.28 -28.91
N ILE A 847 56.93 9.57 -27.97
CA ILE A 847 56.59 9.61 -26.55
C ILE A 847 57.42 10.71 -25.88
N THR A 848 56.81 11.54 -25.04
CA THR A 848 57.50 12.49 -24.15
C THR A 848 57.14 12.25 -22.70
N VAL A 849 58.13 12.28 -21.82
CA VAL A 849 58.00 11.98 -20.38
C VAL A 849 58.60 13.13 -19.56
N GLY A 850 57.77 13.80 -18.77
CA GLY A 850 58.16 14.92 -17.91
C GLY A 850 58.90 14.50 -16.63
N GLY A 851 58.61 13.29 -16.13
CA GLY A 851 59.26 12.67 -14.98
C GLY A 851 60.30 11.61 -15.33
N ASP A 852 60.49 10.67 -14.40
CA ASP A 852 61.40 9.54 -14.52
C ASP A 852 60.78 8.40 -15.36
N THR A 853 61.62 7.58 -16.00
CA THR A 853 61.17 6.30 -16.59
C THR A 853 61.64 5.11 -15.77
N ALA A 854 60.83 4.05 -15.72
CA ALA A 854 61.14 2.80 -15.02
C ALA A 854 60.60 1.58 -15.76
N GLY A 855 61.15 0.40 -15.43
CA GLY A 855 60.70 -0.88 -15.97
C GLY A 855 61.16 -1.14 -17.41
N SER A 856 60.34 -1.80 -18.22
CA SER A 856 60.67 -2.16 -19.60
C SER A 856 59.46 -2.03 -20.53
N THR A 857 59.67 -1.56 -21.75
CA THR A 857 58.62 -1.47 -22.79
C THR A 857 59.20 -1.84 -24.16
N ALA A 858 58.43 -2.57 -24.97
CA ALA A 858 58.75 -2.88 -26.34
C ALA A 858 58.21 -1.77 -27.27
N ILE A 859 59.03 -1.28 -28.20
CA ILE A 859 58.63 -0.33 -29.25
C ILE A 859 58.51 -1.06 -30.57
N SER A 860 57.32 -1.03 -31.17
CA SER A 860 57.04 -1.58 -32.50
C SER A 860 57.00 -0.44 -33.52
N ILE A 861 57.75 -0.57 -34.61
CA ILE A 861 57.83 0.47 -35.67
C ILE A 861 56.97 0.09 -36.87
N GLY A 862 55.96 0.90 -37.16
CA GLY A 862 55.07 0.82 -38.30
C GLY A 862 55.54 1.72 -39.45
N ASN A 863 54.63 2.00 -40.40
CA ASN A 863 54.81 2.78 -41.63
C ASN A 863 56.26 2.90 -42.10
N ALA A 864 56.83 1.75 -42.48
CA ALA A 864 58.22 1.59 -42.90
C ALA A 864 58.74 2.64 -43.92
N SER A 865 57.87 3.38 -44.61
CA SER A 865 57.93 3.81 -46.01
C SER A 865 59.06 4.78 -46.42
N GLY A 866 59.90 5.26 -45.49
CA GLY A 866 60.96 6.27 -45.66
C GLY A 866 62.02 6.03 -46.75
N PRO A 867 62.96 6.97 -46.94
CA PRO A 867 64.00 6.85 -47.98
C PRO A 867 65.15 5.89 -47.63
N SER A 868 65.27 5.48 -46.36
CA SER A 868 66.40 4.71 -45.79
C SER A 868 67.75 5.41 -45.97
N ALA A 869 68.21 6.11 -44.93
CA ALA A 869 69.42 6.94 -44.96
C ALA A 869 70.25 6.82 -43.67
N GLN A 870 71.50 7.30 -43.73
CA GLN A 870 72.40 7.34 -42.57
C GLN A 870 72.04 8.52 -41.63
N THR A 871 71.57 8.18 -40.44
CA THR A 871 71.46 9.05 -39.26
C THR A 871 72.83 9.45 -38.72
N VAL A 872 72.94 10.63 -38.09
CA VAL A 872 74.14 11.09 -37.37
C VAL A 872 73.89 11.07 -35.86
N ALA A 873 72.77 11.64 -35.40
CA ALA A 873 72.28 11.54 -34.03
C ALA A 873 71.30 10.38 -33.84
N GLY A 874 70.44 10.11 -34.83
CA GLY A 874 69.31 9.18 -34.76
C GLY A 874 67.95 9.87 -34.86
N ILE A 875 66.90 9.10 -35.10
CA ILE A 875 65.50 9.56 -35.11
C ILE A 875 64.96 9.43 -33.66
N ARG A 876 64.58 10.54 -33.02
CA ARG A 876 64.19 10.57 -31.59
C ARG A 876 62.75 10.08 -31.40
N VAL A 877 62.58 8.95 -30.71
CA VAL A 877 61.27 8.30 -30.50
C VAL A 877 60.77 8.39 -29.05
N VAL A 878 61.68 8.50 -28.07
CA VAL A 878 61.32 8.81 -26.66
C VAL A 878 62.16 9.97 -26.15
N ASP A 879 61.48 10.94 -25.55
CA ASP A 879 61.99 12.16 -24.90
C ASP A 879 61.79 12.02 -23.38
N VAL A 880 62.86 12.13 -22.58
CA VAL A 880 62.77 12.01 -21.11
C VAL A 880 63.43 13.21 -20.42
N ALA A 881 62.65 13.92 -19.60
CA ALA A 881 63.14 15.08 -18.85
C ALA A 881 63.69 14.72 -17.45
N GLY A 882 63.24 13.61 -16.85
CA GLY A 882 63.75 13.06 -15.59
C GLY A 882 64.84 12.01 -15.78
N ALA A 883 64.98 11.10 -14.81
CA ALA A 883 65.92 9.99 -14.88
C ALA A 883 65.36 8.86 -15.78
N SER A 884 65.95 8.66 -16.96
CA SER A 884 65.54 7.59 -17.89
C SER A 884 66.10 6.22 -17.48
N SER A 885 65.59 5.67 -16.38
CA SER A 885 66.01 4.37 -15.81
C SER A 885 65.23 3.18 -16.37
N GLY A 886 64.19 3.44 -17.18
CA GLY A 886 63.44 2.42 -17.93
C GLY A 886 64.21 1.96 -19.17
N THR A 887 63.93 0.74 -19.63
CA THR A 887 64.54 0.16 -20.84
C THR A 887 63.50 0.08 -21.96
N PHE A 888 63.82 0.63 -23.14
CA PHE A 888 63.02 0.44 -24.35
C PHE A 888 63.72 -0.54 -25.30
N VAL A 889 62.98 -1.53 -25.84
CA VAL A 889 63.52 -2.57 -26.73
C VAL A 889 62.76 -2.62 -28.05
N LEU A 890 63.43 -2.95 -29.15
CA LEU A 890 62.80 -3.01 -30.47
C LEU A 890 61.99 -4.30 -30.65
N ALA A 891 60.67 -4.20 -30.75
CA ALA A 891 59.73 -5.33 -30.73
C ALA A 891 59.73 -6.14 -32.03
N ASN A 892 59.75 -5.45 -33.18
CA ASN A 892 59.55 -6.01 -34.51
C ASN A 892 60.82 -5.97 -35.37
N ALA A 893 61.99 -6.15 -34.74
CA ALA A 893 63.26 -6.29 -35.43
C ALA A 893 63.23 -7.44 -36.46
N ASN A 894 63.71 -7.17 -37.67
CA ASN A 894 63.75 -8.12 -38.78
C ASN A 894 65.20 -8.58 -39.11
N SER A 895 66.17 -8.09 -38.36
CA SER A 895 67.60 -8.24 -38.59
C SER A 895 68.40 -7.97 -37.30
N GLU A 896 69.68 -8.31 -37.33
CA GLU A 896 70.66 -7.90 -36.31
C GLU A 896 71.81 -7.13 -36.99
N ILE A 897 72.34 -6.09 -36.35
CA ILE A 897 73.56 -5.40 -36.80
C ILE A 897 74.74 -6.34 -36.54
N LYS A 898 75.39 -6.85 -37.59
CA LYS A 898 76.41 -7.91 -37.50
C LYS A 898 77.58 -7.57 -36.57
N GLU A 899 77.96 -6.30 -36.45
CA GLU A 899 79.08 -5.86 -35.61
C GLU A 899 78.75 -5.74 -34.11
N THR A 900 77.49 -5.47 -33.77
CA THR A 900 77.04 -5.20 -32.38
C THR A 900 76.13 -6.27 -31.79
N GLY A 901 75.47 -7.08 -32.64
CA GLY A 901 74.43 -8.02 -32.25
C GLY A 901 73.11 -7.36 -31.83
N GLU A 902 72.94 -6.06 -32.12
CA GLU A 902 71.73 -5.31 -31.75
C GLU A 902 70.58 -5.65 -32.70
N ALA A 903 69.39 -5.89 -32.12
CA ALA A 903 68.15 -6.06 -32.85
C ALA A 903 67.81 -4.78 -33.63
N ALA A 904 67.56 -4.93 -34.94
CA ALA A 904 67.37 -3.81 -35.85
C ALA A 904 66.28 -4.06 -36.91
N ILE A 905 65.71 -2.98 -37.41
CA ILE A 905 64.89 -2.97 -38.63
C ILE A 905 65.79 -2.58 -39.80
N THR A 906 66.15 -3.56 -40.62
CA THR A 906 66.80 -3.33 -41.90
C THR A 906 65.76 -2.91 -42.93
N ARG A 907 66.00 -1.76 -43.57
CA ARG A 907 65.26 -1.30 -44.72
C ARG A 907 66.19 -0.56 -45.70
N GLY A 908 66.07 -0.89 -46.98
CA GLY A 908 67.03 -0.43 -47.99
C GLY A 908 68.45 -0.93 -47.67
N ALA A 909 69.42 -0.01 -47.67
CA ALA A 909 70.82 -0.30 -47.32
C ALA A 909 71.16 -0.08 -45.84
N TYR A 910 70.16 0.16 -44.98
CA TYR A 910 70.38 0.62 -43.60
C TYR A 910 69.62 -0.23 -42.57
N ALA A 911 70.29 -0.52 -41.46
CA ALA A 911 69.74 -1.21 -40.29
C ALA A 911 69.57 -0.22 -39.13
N TYR A 912 68.33 -0.03 -38.67
CA TYR A 912 67.98 0.91 -37.59
C TYR A 912 67.81 0.15 -36.26
N ALA A 913 68.69 0.42 -35.29
CA ALA A 913 68.60 -0.12 -33.92
C ALA A 913 68.13 0.97 -32.94
N LEU A 914 67.30 0.57 -31.98
CA LEU A 914 66.86 1.46 -30.90
C LEU A 914 67.96 1.55 -29.82
N ARG A 915 68.45 2.75 -29.55
CA ARG A 915 69.54 3.00 -28.59
C ARG A 915 69.23 4.20 -27.69
N GLN A 916 69.71 4.13 -26.46
CA GLN A 916 69.74 5.26 -25.54
C GLN A 916 70.97 6.15 -25.82
N VAL A 917 70.79 7.46 -25.94
CA VAL A 917 71.82 8.42 -26.37
C VAL A 917 71.66 9.74 -25.59
N ASP A 918 72.78 10.43 -25.30
CA ASP A 918 72.93 11.80 -24.76
C ASP A 918 71.71 12.42 -24.04
N ASN A 919 71.81 12.59 -22.71
CA ASN A 919 70.70 12.91 -21.78
C ASN A 919 69.69 11.77 -21.59
N ASP A 920 70.06 10.54 -21.93
CA ASP A 920 69.32 9.31 -21.66
C ASP A 920 67.97 9.16 -22.42
N ASP A 921 67.80 9.96 -23.47
CA ASP A 921 66.76 9.86 -24.52
C ASP A 921 66.92 8.62 -25.40
N TRP A 922 65.87 8.22 -26.13
CA TRP A 922 65.92 7.05 -27.03
C TRP A 922 65.72 7.39 -28.50
N PHE A 923 66.62 6.86 -29.33
CA PHE A 923 66.71 7.13 -30.76
C PHE A 923 66.83 5.84 -31.58
N LEU A 924 66.22 5.82 -32.76
CA LEU A 924 66.54 4.87 -33.82
C LEU A 924 67.79 5.35 -34.55
N GLN A 925 68.92 4.65 -34.32
CA GLN A 925 70.18 4.91 -35.00
C GLN A 925 70.42 3.89 -36.11
N SER A 926 70.63 4.39 -37.33
CA SER A 926 71.00 3.57 -38.48
C SER A 926 72.50 3.28 -38.56
N THR A 927 72.85 2.14 -39.13
CA THR A 927 74.14 1.85 -39.76
C THR A 927 73.91 1.25 -41.15
N LEU A 928 74.93 1.20 -42.00
CA LEU A 928 74.85 0.40 -43.23
C LEU A 928 74.63 -1.07 -42.87
N ALA A 929 73.69 -1.71 -43.54
CA ALA A 929 73.52 -3.16 -43.47
C ALA A 929 74.58 -3.84 -44.35
N GLU A 930 75.40 -4.73 -43.79
CA GLU A 930 76.38 -5.48 -44.57
C GLU A 930 75.70 -6.54 -45.46
N ASP A 931 75.79 -6.33 -46.78
CA ASP A 931 75.33 -7.26 -47.81
C ASP A 931 75.95 -8.65 -47.64
N ASP A 932 75.17 -9.70 -47.84
CA ASP A 932 75.55 -11.08 -47.48
C ASP A 932 76.39 -11.76 -48.57
N THR A 933 77.38 -11.03 -49.11
CA THR A 933 78.41 -11.59 -49.99
C THR A 933 79.48 -12.29 -49.15
N GLY A 934 79.17 -13.50 -48.68
CA GLY A 934 80.10 -14.34 -47.92
C GLY A 934 81.44 -14.60 -48.66
N PRO A 935 82.55 -14.78 -47.94
CA PRO A 935 83.87 -14.91 -48.56
C PRO A 935 84.05 -16.25 -49.28
N ASP A 936 84.52 -16.17 -50.53
CA ASP A 936 85.03 -17.29 -51.31
C ASP A 936 86.20 -17.98 -50.60
N THR A 937 86.06 -19.29 -50.36
CA THR A 937 87.18 -20.22 -50.17
C THR A 937 86.97 -21.45 -51.07
N GLY A 938 87.50 -21.40 -52.29
CA GLY A 938 87.21 -22.38 -53.33
C GLY A 938 88.11 -23.63 -53.44
N GLY A 939 87.86 -24.39 -54.52
CA GLY A 939 88.61 -25.58 -54.97
C GLY A 939 88.11 -26.89 -54.33
N GLU A 940 87.86 -27.98 -55.05
CA GLU A 940 88.02 -28.34 -56.48
C GLU A 940 87.08 -29.56 -56.72
N GLN A 941 86.57 -29.92 -57.91
CA GLN A 941 87.31 -30.36 -59.10
C GLN A 941 86.52 -30.21 -60.41
N ALA A 942 87.26 -30.29 -61.52
CA ALA A 942 86.82 -29.96 -62.87
C ALA A 942 86.13 -31.11 -63.62
N VAL A 943 85.08 -30.73 -64.37
CA VAL A 943 84.45 -31.26 -65.62
C VAL A 943 84.78 -32.65 -66.18
N ASP A 944 83.78 -33.30 -66.80
CA ASP A 944 83.65 -33.48 -68.28
C ASP A 944 82.32 -34.23 -68.64
N PRO A 945 81.92 -34.42 -69.92
CA PRO A 945 81.36 -33.45 -70.88
C PRO A 945 79.90 -33.78 -71.34
N GLU A 946 79.27 -32.89 -72.13
CA GLU A 946 78.81 -33.22 -73.51
C GLU A 946 78.29 -32.00 -74.30
N THR A 947 78.91 -31.74 -75.47
CA THR A 947 78.36 -31.04 -76.66
C THR A 947 77.35 -31.96 -77.38
N GLU A 948 76.34 -31.57 -78.19
CA GLU A 948 75.90 -30.35 -78.91
C GLU A 948 74.36 -30.48 -79.15
N GLY A 949 73.56 -29.57 -79.74
CA GLY A 949 73.78 -28.27 -80.42
C GLY A 949 72.83 -28.09 -81.62
N GLY A 950 72.21 -26.89 -81.83
CA GLY A 950 71.50 -26.56 -83.09
C GLY A 950 70.11 -25.87 -83.04
N GLU A 951 70.10 -24.57 -83.37
CA GLU A 951 69.15 -23.80 -84.23
C GLU A 951 67.59 -23.85 -84.15
N THR A 952 66.99 -22.66 -83.87
CA THR A 952 65.77 -22.02 -84.50
C THR A 952 64.40 -22.76 -84.45
N VAL A 953 63.20 -22.15 -84.52
CA VAL A 953 62.68 -20.80 -84.89
C VAL A 953 61.37 -20.52 -84.10
N ASP A 954 60.98 -19.25 -83.93
CA ASP A 954 59.57 -18.80 -83.69
C ASP A 954 58.80 -18.82 -85.05
N PRO A 955 57.44 -18.95 -85.20
CA PRO A 955 56.41 -18.45 -84.27
C PRO A 955 55.07 -19.21 -84.12
N GLY A 956 54.25 -18.79 -83.13
CA GLY A 956 52.87 -18.35 -83.46
C GLY A 956 51.64 -18.96 -82.76
N THR A 957 50.87 -18.05 -82.13
CA THR A 957 49.39 -17.89 -82.23
C THR A 957 48.37 -18.85 -81.55
N GLY A 958 47.45 -18.22 -80.79
CA GLY A 958 46.05 -18.65 -80.57
C GLY A 958 45.81 -19.57 -79.35
N GLY A 959 44.72 -19.44 -78.57
CA GLY A 959 43.59 -18.51 -78.61
C GLY A 959 42.26 -19.21 -78.23
N GLY A 960 41.38 -18.54 -77.47
CA GLY A 960 40.10 -19.09 -76.95
C GLY A 960 40.27 -19.80 -75.59
N GLU A 961 39.73 -19.36 -74.44
CA GLU A 961 38.49 -18.67 -74.05
C GLU A 961 37.27 -19.62 -73.83
N THR A 962 36.52 -19.36 -72.74
CA THR A 962 35.27 -20.01 -72.28
C THR A 962 35.40 -21.44 -71.67
N VAL A 963 34.61 -21.90 -70.69
CA VAL A 963 33.39 -21.35 -70.03
C VAL A 963 33.30 -21.78 -68.55
N ASP A 964 32.66 -20.96 -67.72
CA ASP A 964 31.99 -21.32 -66.44
C ASP A 964 30.47 -21.52 -66.71
N PRO A 965 29.71 -22.39 -66.01
CA PRO A 965 29.00 -21.99 -64.78
C PRO A 965 28.81 -23.07 -63.68
N GLY A 966 28.85 -22.70 -62.40
CA GLY A 966 28.48 -23.58 -61.29
C GLY A 966 28.12 -22.90 -59.96
N THR A 967 26.86 -22.48 -59.79
CA THR A 967 26.34 -21.76 -58.61
C THR A 967 25.83 -22.64 -57.45
N GLY A 968 25.96 -22.13 -56.21
CA GLY A 968 25.27 -22.61 -54.99
C GLY A 968 26.26 -22.94 -53.86
N GLY A 969 26.10 -22.54 -52.61
CA GLY A 969 24.97 -21.90 -51.92
C GLY A 969 24.65 -22.68 -50.63
N GLY A 970 24.81 -22.07 -49.46
CA GLY A 970 24.55 -22.71 -48.15
C GLY A 970 25.05 -21.87 -46.98
N GLU A 971 24.18 -21.67 -45.99
CA GLU A 971 24.40 -20.90 -44.76
C GLU A 971 25.24 -21.68 -43.74
N THR A 972 26.08 -20.97 -42.97
CA THR A 972 25.94 -20.74 -41.52
C THR A 972 26.80 -19.55 -41.12
#